data_AF-A0A939A9J8-F1
#
_entry.id   AF-A0A939A9J8-F1
#
_cell.length_a   1.000
_cell.length_b   1.000
_cell.length_c   1.000
_cell.angle_alpha   90.00
_cell.angle_beta   90.00
_cell.angle_gamma   90.00
#
_symmetry.space_group_name_H-M   'P 1'
#
loop_
_entity.id
_entity.type
_entity.pdbx_description
1 polymer ?
#
loop_
_entity_poly.entity_id
_entity_poly.type
_entity_poly.pdbx_seq_one_letter_code
_entity_poly.pdbx_strand_id
1 'polypeptide(L)'
;MTASFLRVVALLSVPGRPLGIIVIVAGLLAIPLGAFAKSPPPVRRMALVVGANDGGFGRVPLAYAHSDARAMHRVLRQLGGIETADANLLLGAKKSALVRALELEETLLAEARKPGLRIEFVFYYSGHSDEQGLLLAGERFPYADLKKALTDLPADVRVAILDSCASGALTRSKGGKFHAPFQVDESTKVSGHAFLTSTSADEAAQESDQVEASFFTHFMVSGLRGAADVNRDKRVTLTEAYQYAFQETLARTQSTLAGPQHPSYDFHLSGAGDLVLTDLRATSSRLVLPEGVEGRLFLRDEEGRLVAEVNKAGDQEIGIGLEPGEYTVALQQGESLSEGRIAMLEGAEVLLAVGELRPTDAEVAVAKGQVPILGVTVPGAQAGFRTIPFAANIVPGVGMNPVDGRVHNVVALNALVGYGGSLGGIELSGIASIRRGDGWGIQASTGASIVGRDFRGLQLAVFGSAAGRDLFGMQGAMFACVTGGTAHGFQTSAFANVAAAGIDGLQWSGVANYSGALSGTQLGLLNISKGTTSGMQAGLFNYGGAVKGVQLGLINVAAENDGTPIGIINFAGNGLFTPSVWVSDIAILNVGLKMGSRHAYSILGGGYHNSEDMESVSDKAHARYGLVFWGLGGHFDLSRRWWLEVDGLYQQLLASDRPIEAADGVASVRASIGLRLFDVVSFYVGPTLNLGWSSARQDFGIDESFWNEVNGDVFVNFKPGFVAGMQVEPPLGKMNRR
;
A
#
# COMPACT_ATOMS: atom_id res chain seq x y z
N MET A 1 14.64 -15.38 -54.03
CA MET A 1 14.26 -16.69 -53.45
C MET A 1 12.74 -16.70 -53.32
N THR A 2 12.03 -16.94 -54.44
CA THR A 2 11.39 -18.22 -54.81
C THR A 2 10.23 -18.61 -53.90
N ALA A 3 9.01 -18.15 -54.24
CA ALA A 3 7.93 -19.03 -54.71
C ALA A 3 6.63 -18.24 -54.94
N SER A 4 6.38 -17.91 -56.20
CA SER A 4 5.11 -18.08 -56.91
C SER A 4 3.80 -17.59 -56.25
N PHE A 5 3.50 -16.31 -56.43
CA PHE A 5 2.14 -15.76 -56.40
C PHE A 5 2.02 -14.72 -57.52
N LEU A 6 1.57 -15.14 -58.70
CA LEU A 6 0.82 -14.36 -59.71
C LEU A 6 0.74 -15.20 -61.01
N ARG A 7 -0.44 -15.76 -61.29
CA ARG A 7 -0.86 -16.10 -62.65
C ARG A 7 -1.92 -15.08 -63.04
N VAL A 8 -1.46 -14.04 -63.73
CA VAL A 8 -2.26 -13.07 -64.45
C VAL A 8 -2.65 -13.67 -65.81
N VAL A 9 -3.94 -13.57 -66.12
CA VAL A 9 -4.54 -13.27 -67.43
C VAL A 9 -3.63 -13.45 -68.67
N ALA A 10 -4.03 -14.36 -69.55
CA ALA A 10 -3.85 -14.24 -71.00
C ALA A 10 -4.98 -15.04 -71.68
N LEU A 11 -6.07 -14.40 -72.14
CA LEU A 11 -6.21 -13.69 -73.42
C LEU A 11 -5.66 -14.50 -74.59
N LEU A 12 -6.59 -14.98 -75.43
CA LEU A 12 -6.55 -15.15 -76.89
C LEU A 12 -7.77 -16.01 -77.22
N SER A 13 -8.86 -15.45 -77.75
CA SER A 13 -8.91 -15.32 -79.19
C SER A 13 -10.10 -14.45 -79.61
N VAL A 14 -9.72 -13.43 -80.37
CA VAL A 14 -10.52 -12.56 -81.22
C VAL A 14 -11.34 -13.39 -82.22
N PRO A 15 -12.63 -13.06 -82.45
CA PRO A 15 -13.25 -13.41 -83.72
C PRO A 15 -13.95 -12.19 -84.35
N GLY A 16 -13.26 -11.56 -85.30
CA GLY A 16 -13.91 -10.95 -86.48
C GLY A 16 -14.69 -9.62 -86.40
N ARG A 17 -14.40 -8.70 -85.46
CA ARG A 17 -14.67 -7.21 -85.47
C ARG A 17 -16.13 -6.68 -85.66
N PRO A 18 -16.49 -5.57 -84.97
CA PRO A 18 -16.70 -5.40 -83.53
C PRO A 18 -18.18 -5.11 -83.17
N LEU A 19 -18.53 -5.32 -81.89
CA LEU A 19 -19.73 -4.85 -81.17
C LEU A 19 -21.11 -5.25 -81.75
N GLY A 20 -21.83 -6.11 -81.02
CA GLY A 20 -23.28 -6.22 -81.22
C GLY A 20 -23.94 -7.41 -80.57
N ILE A 21 -24.34 -7.24 -79.30
CA ILE A 21 -25.63 -7.66 -78.76
C ILE A 21 -25.93 -9.18 -78.75
N ILE A 22 -26.00 -9.76 -77.54
CA ILE A 22 -27.01 -10.75 -77.20
C ILE A 22 -27.80 -10.23 -75.98
N VAL A 23 -29.08 -9.95 -76.23
CA VAL A 23 -30.14 -9.58 -75.28
C VAL A 23 -31.15 -10.75 -75.24
N ILE A 24 -31.91 -10.86 -74.13
CA ILE A 24 -33.10 -11.70 -73.84
C ILE A 24 -32.71 -12.98 -73.10
N VAL A 25 -32.88 -13.10 -71.78
CA VAL A 25 -34.14 -13.01 -71.00
C VAL A 25 -33.89 -12.32 -69.65
N ALA A 26 -34.45 -11.13 -69.47
CA ALA A 26 -34.60 -10.46 -68.17
C ALA A 26 -36.09 -10.13 -67.99
N GLY A 27 -36.76 -10.86 -67.10
CA GLY A 27 -38.18 -10.70 -66.84
C GLY A 27 -38.67 -11.65 -65.75
N LEU A 28 -38.78 -11.12 -64.53
CA LEU A 28 -39.56 -11.63 -63.39
C LEU A 28 -39.10 -12.93 -62.71
N LEU A 29 -38.18 -12.77 -61.75
CA LEU A 29 -38.46 -13.15 -60.35
C LEU A 29 -37.59 -12.28 -59.44
N ALA A 30 -38.11 -11.09 -59.17
CA ALA A 30 -37.63 -10.21 -58.13
C ALA A 30 -38.01 -10.81 -56.76
N ILE A 31 -37.01 -11.32 -56.04
CA ILE A 31 -37.01 -11.33 -54.59
C ILE A 31 -35.83 -10.43 -54.21
N PRO A 32 -36.05 -9.22 -53.65
CA PRO A 32 -34.96 -8.55 -52.99
C PRO A 32 -34.66 -9.38 -51.75
N LEU A 33 -33.53 -10.09 -51.74
CA LEU A 33 -32.76 -10.33 -50.53
C LEU A 33 -32.21 -8.97 -50.08
N GLY A 34 -33.12 -8.08 -49.69
CA GLY A 34 -32.81 -7.07 -48.70
C GLY A 34 -32.55 -7.83 -47.42
N ALA A 35 -31.30 -8.26 -47.23
CA ALA A 35 -30.78 -8.39 -45.90
C ALA A 35 -30.98 -7.00 -45.28
N PHE A 36 -32.07 -6.84 -44.55
CA PHE A 36 -32.19 -5.79 -43.56
C PHE A 36 -31.01 -6.05 -42.61
N ALA A 37 -29.87 -5.43 -42.90
CA ALA A 37 -28.90 -5.12 -41.87
C ALA A 37 -29.68 -4.28 -40.86
N LYS A 38 -30.18 -4.96 -39.83
CA LYS A 38 -30.95 -4.34 -38.76
C LYS A 38 -29.96 -3.34 -38.18
N SER A 39 -30.15 -2.05 -38.47
CA SER A 39 -29.31 -1.00 -37.93
C SER A 39 -29.18 -1.25 -36.43
N PRO A 40 -27.96 -1.16 -35.85
CA PRO A 40 -27.80 -1.39 -34.43
C PRO A 40 -28.83 -0.52 -33.69
N PRO A 41 -29.49 -1.08 -32.66
CA PRO A 41 -30.54 -0.37 -31.94
C PRO A 41 -30.02 1.01 -31.53
N PRO A 42 -30.80 2.10 -31.69
CA PRO A 42 -30.38 3.41 -31.25
C PRO A 42 -29.92 3.32 -29.79
N VAL A 43 -28.77 3.93 -29.51
CA VAL A 43 -28.16 3.93 -28.18
C VAL A 43 -28.45 5.26 -27.54
N ARG A 44 -29.03 5.26 -26.34
CA ARG A 44 -29.12 6.44 -25.48
C ARG A 44 -28.16 6.26 -24.31
N ARG A 45 -27.32 7.26 -24.09
CA ARG A 45 -26.30 7.24 -23.05
C ARG A 45 -26.62 8.27 -22.00
N MET A 46 -26.50 7.89 -20.75
CA MET A 46 -26.69 8.77 -19.60
C MET A 46 -25.48 8.66 -18.67
N ALA A 47 -25.15 9.72 -17.95
CA ALA A 47 -24.03 9.71 -17.03
C ALA A 47 -24.31 10.50 -15.75
N LEU A 48 -23.82 9.95 -14.64
CA LEU A 48 -23.69 10.64 -13.37
C LEU A 48 -22.20 10.76 -13.03
N VAL A 49 -21.71 11.99 -13.03
CA VAL A 49 -20.31 12.32 -12.81
C VAL A 49 -20.18 13.06 -11.48
N VAL A 50 -19.39 12.53 -10.56
CA VAL A 50 -19.32 12.99 -9.18
C VAL A 50 -17.89 13.36 -8.81
N GLY A 51 -17.71 14.55 -8.24
CA GLY A 51 -16.43 15.01 -7.70
C GLY A 51 -16.59 15.44 -6.24
N ALA A 52 -15.77 14.91 -5.33
CA ALA A 52 -15.83 15.23 -3.91
C ALA A 52 -14.44 15.50 -3.33
N ASN A 53 -14.09 16.79 -3.16
CA ASN A 53 -12.81 17.17 -2.56
C ASN A 53 -12.75 16.95 -1.03
N ASP A 54 -13.88 17.07 -0.33
CA ASP A 54 -13.93 16.97 1.14
C ASP A 54 -14.26 15.55 1.61
N GLY A 55 -13.30 14.89 2.26
CA GLY A 55 -13.45 13.55 2.84
C GLY A 55 -13.94 13.53 4.30
N GLY A 56 -14.09 14.71 4.93
CA GLY A 56 -14.52 14.87 6.32
C GLY A 56 -13.41 15.04 7.35
N PHE A 57 -13.82 15.02 8.63
CA PHE A 57 -12.96 15.36 9.76
C PHE A 57 -11.68 14.50 9.83
N GLY A 58 -10.53 15.16 9.98
CA GLY A 58 -9.22 14.50 10.08
C GLY A 58 -8.56 14.15 8.75
N ARG A 59 -9.15 14.51 7.60
CA ARG A 59 -8.58 14.30 6.26
C ARG A 59 -8.26 15.64 5.59
N VAL A 60 -7.16 15.68 4.84
CA VAL A 60 -6.80 16.83 4.03
C VAL A 60 -7.69 16.83 2.78
N PRO A 61 -8.39 17.95 2.46
CA PRO A 61 -9.20 18.04 1.26
C PRO A 61 -8.36 17.83 -0.01
N LEU A 62 -8.90 17.11 -0.99
CA LEU A 62 -8.28 16.93 -2.31
C LEU A 62 -8.29 18.23 -3.09
N ALA A 63 -7.29 18.42 -3.95
CA ALA A 63 -7.20 19.58 -4.82
C ALA A 63 -8.01 19.40 -6.12
N TYR A 64 -8.03 18.20 -6.70
CA TYR A 64 -8.38 18.03 -8.12
C TYR A 64 -9.60 17.15 -8.43
N ALA A 65 -10.26 16.55 -7.44
CA ALA A 65 -11.44 15.71 -7.70
C ALA A 65 -12.60 16.45 -8.42
N HIS A 66 -12.77 17.75 -8.17
CA HIS A 66 -13.72 18.58 -8.93
C HIS A 66 -13.29 18.85 -10.38
N SER A 67 -12.01 19.10 -10.66
CA SER A 67 -11.52 19.35 -12.03
C SER A 67 -11.59 18.06 -12.85
N ASP A 68 -11.24 16.93 -12.24
CA ASP A 68 -11.35 15.59 -12.80
C ASP A 68 -12.80 15.26 -13.23
N ALA A 69 -13.76 15.45 -12.33
CA ALA A 69 -15.18 15.28 -12.64
C ALA A 69 -15.64 16.19 -13.80
N ARG A 70 -15.18 17.45 -13.85
CA ARG A 70 -15.48 18.35 -14.99
C ARG A 70 -14.83 17.90 -16.30
N ALA A 71 -13.61 17.36 -16.26
CA ALA A 71 -12.92 16.87 -17.45
C ALA A 71 -13.62 15.64 -18.02
N MET A 72 -13.98 14.69 -17.15
CA MET A 72 -14.74 13.49 -17.54
C MET A 72 -16.14 13.86 -18.07
N HIS A 73 -16.86 14.75 -17.39
CA HIS A 73 -18.17 15.22 -17.85
C HIS A 73 -18.12 15.86 -19.24
N ARG A 74 -17.09 16.68 -19.50
CA ARG A 74 -16.88 17.29 -20.82
C ARG A 74 -16.61 16.24 -21.89
N VAL A 75 -15.66 15.32 -21.69
CA VAL A 75 -15.30 14.34 -22.73
C VAL A 75 -16.46 13.40 -23.07
N LEU A 76 -17.27 13.01 -22.08
CA LEU A 76 -18.46 12.19 -22.29
C LEU A 76 -19.53 12.90 -23.12
N ARG A 77 -19.69 14.21 -22.95
CA ARG A 77 -20.63 15.01 -23.76
C ARG A 77 -20.12 15.24 -25.17
N GLN A 78 -18.84 15.51 -25.32
CA GLN A 78 -18.23 15.89 -26.60
C GLN A 78 -18.04 14.69 -27.52
N LEU A 79 -17.53 13.60 -26.96
CA LEU A 79 -17.08 12.43 -27.72
C LEU A 79 -17.87 11.17 -27.36
N GLY A 80 -18.44 11.14 -26.16
CA GLY A 80 -19.15 9.98 -25.63
C GLY A 80 -20.59 9.85 -26.09
N GLY A 81 -21.13 10.82 -26.84
CA GLY A 81 -22.51 10.80 -27.34
C GLY A 81 -23.57 10.95 -26.23
N ILE A 82 -23.20 11.57 -25.09
CA ILE A 82 -24.12 11.85 -23.99
C ILE A 82 -24.69 13.26 -24.16
N GLU A 83 -26.00 13.38 -24.28
CA GLU A 83 -26.66 14.67 -24.42
C GLU A 83 -26.54 15.51 -23.15
N THR A 84 -26.66 16.85 -23.28
CA THR A 84 -26.61 17.79 -22.15
C THR A 84 -27.59 17.42 -21.04
N ALA A 85 -28.81 17.01 -21.40
CA ALA A 85 -29.86 16.65 -20.47
C ALA A 85 -29.61 15.31 -19.76
N ASP A 86 -28.74 14.47 -20.33
CA ASP A 86 -28.44 13.11 -19.87
C ASP A 86 -27.07 13.02 -19.17
N ALA A 87 -26.36 14.15 -19.03
CA ALA A 87 -25.05 14.24 -18.39
C ALA A 87 -25.11 15.06 -17.08
N ASN A 88 -25.35 14.39 -15.96
CA ASN A 88 -25.46 15.01 -14.65
C ASN A 88 -24.09 15.12 -13.95
N LEU A 89 -23.79 16.31 -13.41
CA LEU A 89 -22.54 16.61 -12.71
C LEU A 89 -22.84 17.03 -11.26
N LEU A 90 -22.27 16.31 -10.30
CA LEU A 90 -22.44 16.58 -8.88
C LEU A 90 -21.07 16.87 -8.23
N LEU A 91 -20.87 18.11 -7.78
CA LEU A 91 -19.63 18.55 -7.13
C LEU A 91 -19.88 18.84 -5.63
N GLY A 92 -18.91 18.49 -4.78
CA GLY A 92 -18.99 18.72 -3.33
C GLY A 92 -20.13 17.94 -2.66
N ALA A 93 -20.45 16.76 -3.20
CA ALA A 93 -21.60 15.97 -2.78
C ALA A 93 -21.47 15.48 -1.33
N LYS A 94 -22.55 15.60 -0.56
CA LYS A 94 -22.77 14.78 0.66
C LYS A 94 -23.38 13.44 0.27
N LYS A 95 -23.33 12.45 1.16
CA LYS A 95 -23.96 11.14 0.95
C LYS A 95 -25.41 11.25 0.51
N SER A 96 -26.21 12.07 1.17
CA SER A 96 -27.62 12.24 0.82
C SER A 96 -27.86 12.84 -0.57
N ALA A 97 -26.93 13.66 -1.07
CA ALA A 97 -27.03 14.21 -2.42
C ALA A 97 -26.70 13.15 -3.48
N LEU A 98 -25.70 12.31 -3.24
CA LEU A 98 -25.36 11.18 -4.12
C LEU A 98 -26.52 10.18 -4.20
N VAL A 99 -27.12 9.82 -3.06
CA VAL A 99 -28.27 8.91 -3.02
C VAL A 99 -29.43 9.45 -3.84
N ARG A 100 -29.81 10.72 -3.63
CA ARG A 100 -30.88 11.37 -4.41
C ARG A 100 -30.55 11.44 -5.91
N ALA A 101 -29.29 11.65 -6.26
CA ALA A 101 -28.87 11.67 -7.66
C ALA A 101 -29.03 10.27 -8.28
N LEU A 102 -28.61 9.20 -7.59
CA LEU A 102 -28.80 7.83 -8.07
C LEU A 102 -30.29 7.44 -8.21
N GLU A 103 -31.13 7.84 -7.27
CA GLU A 103 -32.60 7.65 -7.34
C GLU A 103 -33.23 8.41 -8.53
N LEU A 104 -32.74 9.62 -8.79
CA LEU A 104 -33.16 10.40 -9.96
C LEU A 104 -32.74 9.71 -11.27
N GLU A 105 -31.48 9.24 -11.36
CA GLU A 105 -31.01 8.48 -12.54
C GLU A 105 -31.82 7.21 -12.76
N GLU A 106 -32.14 6.47 -11.70
CA GLU A 106 -32.98 5.27 -11.78
C GLU A 106 -34.34 5.59 -12.41
N THR A 107 -34.96 6.69 -11.98
CA THR A 107 -36.25 7.16 -12.51
C THR A 107 -36.12 7.56 -13.98
N LEU A 108 -35.11 8.36 -14.33
CA LEU A 108 -34.89 8.83 -15.70
C LEU A 108 -34.58 7.67 -16.66
N LEU A 109 -33.78 6.70 -16.24
CA LEU A 109 -33.46 5.50 -17.02
C LEU A 109 -34.69 4.62 -17.22
N ALA A 110 -35.55 4.49 -16.20
CA ALA A 110 -36.81 3.75 -16.31
C ALA A 110 -37.76 4.40 -17.32
N GLU A 111 -37.90 5.72 -17.30
CA GLU A 111 -38.72 6.49 -18.25
C GLU A 111 -38.16 6.48 -19.68
N ALA A 112 -36.83 6.47 -19.81
CA ALA A 112 -36.15 6.42 -21.11
C ALA A 112 -36.36 5.08 -21.85
N ARG A 113 -36.73 4.02 -21.13
CA ARG A 113 -36.80 2.66 -21.66
C ARG A 113 -37.88 2.50 -22.72
N LYS A 114 -37.45 2.16 -23.95
CA LYS A 114 -38.34 1.90 -25.09
C LYS A 114 -37.94 0.60 -25.78
N PRO A 115 -38.89 -0.18 -26.34
CA PRO A 115 -38.57 -1.37 -27.10
C PRO A 115 -37.61 -1.07 -28.25
N GLY A 116 -36.45 -1.73 -28.26
CA GLY A 116 -35.44 -1.57 -29.31
C GLY A 116 -34.46 -0.40 -29.10
N LEU A 117 -34.55 0.35 -28.00
CA LEU A 117 -33.52 1.31 -27.57
C LEU A 117 -32.54 0.59 -26.62
N ARG A 118 -31.24 0.74 -26.83
CA ARG A 118 -30.21 0.29 -25.89
C ARG A 118 -29.85 1.46 -24.98
N ILE A 119 -29.88 1.25 -23.66
CA ILE A 119 -29.53 2.26 -22.67
C ILE A 119 -28.18 1.92 -22.04
N GLU A 120 -27.26 2.88 -22.07
CA GLU A 120 -25.96 2.77 -21.39
C GLU A 120 -25.85 3.85 -20.32
N PHE A 121 -25.38 3.45 -19.14
CA PHE A 121 -25.17 4.36 -18.03
C PHE A 121 -23.70 4.39 -17.64
N VAL A 122 -23.15 5.60 -17.48
CA VAL A 122 -21.77 5.82 -17.03
C VAL A 122 -21.78 6.53 -15.68
N PHE A 123 -21.32 5.83 -14.64
CA PHE A 123 -21.04 6.43 -13.34
C PHE A 123 -19.55 6.76 -13.26
N TYR A 124 -19.24 7.99 -12.87
CA TYR A 124 -17.86 8.39 -12.57
C TYR A 124 -17.80 9.02 -11.19
N TYR A 125 -16.79 8.66 -10.40
CA TYR A 125 -16.52 9.27 -9.11
C TYR A 125 -15.03 9.56 -8.97
N SER A 126 -14.69 10.79 -8.57
CA SER A 126 -13.37 11.15 -8.04
C SER A 126 -13.53 11.73 -6.64
N GLY A 127 -12.74 11.26 -5.69
CA GLY A 127 -12.83 11.71 -4.31
C GLY A 127 -12.16 10.79 -3.29
N HIS A 128 -12.39 11.05 -2.01
CA HIS A 128 -11.89 10.18 -0.94
C HIS A 128 -12.70 8.89 -0.81
N SER A 129 -12.01 7.84 -0.37
CA SER A 129 -12.57 6.55 0.00
C SER A 129 -11.66 5.84 1.00
N ASP A 130 -12.18 4.78 1.59
CA ASP A 130 -11.44 3.82 2.39
C ASP A 130 -11.78 2.39 1.95
N GLU A 131 -11.31 1.38 2.68
CA GLU A 131 -11.58 -0.03 2.40
C GLU A 131 -13.08 -0.40 2.42
N GLN A 132 -13.94 0.43 3.02
CA GLN A 132 -15.34 0.15 3.25
C GLN A 132 -16.28 0.90 2.29
N GLY A 133 -15.88 2.08 1.80
CA GLY A 133 -16.69 2.83 0.83
C GLY A 133 -16.20 4.25 0.52
N LEU A 134 -17.04 4.99 -0.20
CA LEU A 134 -16.82 6.39 -0.57
C LEU A 134 -16.98 7.30 0.66
N LEU A 135 -16.14 8.32 0.78
CA LEU A 135 -16.18 9.30 1.86
C LEU A 135 -16.62 10.66 1.31
N LEU A 136 -17.80 11.10 1.72
CA LEU A 136 -18.50 12.26 1.19
C LEU A 136 -18.77 13.26 2.32
N ALA A 137 -17.89 14.25 2.49
CA ALA A 137 -17.97 15.27 3.53
C ALA A 137 -18.13 14.69 4.95
N GLY A 138 -17.41 13.61 5.26
CA GLY A 138 -17.43 12.92 6.55
C GLY A 138 -18.49 11.83 6.71
N GLU A 139 -19.33 11.61 5.70
CA GLU A 139 -20.28 10.50 5.66
C GLU A 139 -19.75 9.37 4.77
N ARG A 140 -19.93 8.11 5.19
CA ARG A 140 -19.52 6.94 4.40
C ARG A 140 -20.68 6.37 3.57
N PHE A 141 -20.44 6.15 2.28
CA PHE A 141 -21.32 5.38 1.39
C PHE A 141 -20.66 4.03 1.04
N PRO A 142 -21.12 2.91 1.63
CA PRO A 142 -20.47 1.61 1.48
C PRO A 142 -20.38 1.10 0.03
N TYR A 143 -19.29 0.40 -0.32
CA TYR A 143 -19.13 -0.17 -1.67
C TYR A 143 -20.20 -1.21 -2.00
N ALA A 144 -20.69 -1.98 -1.03
CA ALA A 144 -21.77 -2.92 -1.23
C ALA A 144 -23.07 -2.22 -1.66
N ASP A 145 -23.39 -1.08 -1.04
CA ASP A 145 -24.57 -0.29 -1.35
C ASP A 145 -24.42 0.39 -2.72
N LEU A 146 -23.23 0.94 -3.01
CA LEU A 146 -22.92 1.52 -4.33
C LEU A 146 -23.02 0.47 -5.44
N LYS A 147 -22.39 -0.71 -5.27
CA LYS A 147 -22.43 -1.81 -6.25
C LYS A 147 -23.85 -2.24 -6.53
N LYS A 148 -24.67 -2.38 -5.47
CA LYS A 148 -26.08 -2.70 -5.58
C LYS A 148 -26.83 -1.62 -6.35
N ALA A 149 -26.71 -0.35 -5.94
CA ALA A 149 -27.39 0.77 -6.58
C ALA A 149 -27.08 0.83 -8.09
N LEU A 150 -25.81 0.70 -8.48
CA LEU A 150 -25.40 0.73 -9.89
C LEU A 150 -25.87 -0.49 -10.69
N THR A 151 -25.88 -1.67 -10.08
CA THR A 151 -26.31 -2.90 -10.76
C THR A 151 -27.83 -2.94 -10.95
N ASP A 152 -28.58 -2.36 -10.00
CA ASP A 152 -30.05 -2.33 -10.01
C ASP A 152 -30.61 -1.28 -11.01
N LEU A 153 -29.81 -0.29 -11.44
CA LEU A 153 -30.23 0.73 -12.43
C LEU A 153 -30.78 0.08 -13.71
N PRO A 154 -31.90 0.56 -14.29
CA PRO A 154 -32.56 -0.05 -15.44
C PRO A 154 -31.88 0.29 -16.80
N ALA A 155 -30.57 0.05 -16.89
CA ALA A 155 -29.77 0.19 -18.11
C ALA A 155 -29.31 -1.19 -18.65
N ASP A 156 -29.07 -1.30 -19.96
CA ASP A 156 -28.54 -2.53 -20.56
C ASP A 156 -27.05 -2.71 -20.23
N VAL A 157 -26.29 -1.61 -20.23
CA VAL A 157 -24.86 -1.57 -19.88
C VAL A 157 -24.63 -0.53 -18.79
N ARG A 158 -23.92 -0.91 -17.71
CA ARG A 158 -23.45 0.02 -16.67
C ARG A 158 -21.94 0.05 -16.62
N VAL A 159 -21.35 1.22 -16.80
CA VAL A 159 -19.91 1.45 -16.62
C VAL A 159 -19.73 2.26 -15.36
N ALA A 160 -18.89 1.82 -14.43
CA ALA A 160 -18.51 2.62 -13.26
C ALA A 160 -17.01 2.83 -13.23
N ILE A 161 -16.57 4.07 -13.13
CA ILE A 161 -15.17 4.46 -13.06
C ILE A 161 -14.96 5.18 -11.73
N LEU A 162 -14.18 4.56 -10.84
CA LEU A 162 -13.86 5.11 -9.53
C LEU A 162 -12.40 5.52 -9.47
N ASP A 163 -12.18 6.79 -9.22
CA ASP A 163 -10.86 7.36 -9.00
C ASP A 163 -10.70 7.78 -7.53
N SER A 164 -10.32 6.80 -6.71
CA SER A 164 -10.26 6.95 -5.25
C SER A 164 -9.46 5.80 -4.61
N CYS A 165 -8.80 6.05 -3.46
CA CYS A 165 -7.92 5.07 -2.80
C CYS A 165 -8.65 3.80 -2.35
N ALA A 166 -8.02 2.62 -2.42
CA ALA A 166 -8.62 1.34 -2.00
C ALA A 166 -9.95 0.99 -2.70
N SER A 167 -10.27 1.63 -3.84
CA SER A 167 -11.48 1.34 -4.63
C SER A 167 -11.45 -0.03 -5.29
N GLY A 168 -10.27 -0.66 -5.42
CA GLY A 168 -10.12 -2.05 -5.83
C GLY A 168 -10.83 -3.07 -4.91
N ALA A 169 -11.30 -2.66 -3.72
CA ALA A 169 -12.21 -3.48 -2.92
C ALA A 169 -13.57 -3.72 -3.62
N LEU A 170 -14.02 -2.81 -4.50
CA LEU A 170 -15.25 -2.95 -5.30
C LEU A 170 -15.14 -4.04 -6.38
N THR A 171 -13.93 -4.24 -6.94
CA THR A 171 -13.63 -5.18 -8.03
C THR A 171 -13.19 -6.56 -7.53
N ARG A 172 -13.01 -6.77 -6.21
CA ARG A 172 -12.70 -8.09 -5.61
C ARG A 172 -13.89 -9.06 -5.71
N SER A 173 -13.95 -9.80 -6.82
CA SER A 173 -14.82 -10.97 -7.03
C SER A 173 -14.02 -12.27 -6.91
N LYS A 174 -14.54 -13.28 -6.20
CA LYS A 174 -13.96 -14.64 -6.21
C LYS A 174 -14.03 -15.22 -7.63
N GLY A 175 -12.90 -15.28 -8.35
CA GLY A 175 -12.66 -16.25 -9.42
C GLY A 175 -12.98 -15.87 -10.87
N GLY A 176 -12.63 -14.67 -11.36
CA GLY A 176 -12.71 -14.34 -12.79
C GLY A 176 -11.40 -14.56 -13.55
N LYS A 177 -11.36 -15.48 -14.52
CA LYS A 177 -10.31 -15.56 -15.55
C LYS A 177 -10.85 -14.98 -16.87
N PHE A 178 -9.98 -14.26 -17.58
CA PHE A 178 -10.24 -13.79 -18.94
C PHE A 178 -10.60 -14.96 -19.86
N HIS A 179 -11.76 -14.89 -20.52
CA HIS A 179 -12.07 -15.73 -21.67
C HIS A 179 -11.95 -14.86 -22.92
N ALA A 180 -10.97 -15.17 -23.78
CA ALA A 180 -10.89 -14.56 -25.09
C ALA A 180 -12.20 -14.86 -25.86
N PRO A 181 -12.84 -13.86 -26.49
CA PRO A 181 -14.03 -14.10 -27.28
C PRO A 181 -13.66 -14.97 -28.50
N PHE A 182 -14.16 -16.22 -28.51
CA PHE A 182 -14.22 -17.00 -29.73
C PHE A 182 -15.10 -16.25 -30.74
N GLN A 183 -14.63 -16.16 -31.99
CA GLN A 183 -15.44 -15.66 -33.09
C GLN A 183 -16.68 -16.52 -33.32
N VAL A 184 -17.72 -15.86 -33.85
CA VAL A 184 -18.99 -16.36 -34.41
C VAL A 184 -20.14 -16.47 -33.40
N ASP A 185 -20.94 -15.39 -33.25
CA ASP A 185 -22.15 -15.17 -34.07
C ASP A 185 -22.69 -13.74 -33.86
N GLU A 186 -23.23 -13.12 -34.91
CA GLU A 186 -23.71 -11.73 -34.96
C GLU A 186 -24.95 -11.46 -34.08
N SER A 187 -24.77 -11.39 -32.76
CA SER A 187 -25.79 -10.84 -31.85
C SER A 187 -25.32 -9.52 -31.21
N THR A 188 -25.81 -8.42 -31.77
CA THR A 188 -25.41 -7.02 -31.55
C THR A 188 -25.82 -6.41 -30.20
N LYS A 189 -25.97 -7.23 -29.15
CA LYS A 189 -26.45 -6.75 -27.84
C LYS A 189 -25.43 -7.05 -26.75
N VAL A 190 -24.56 -6.09 -26.49
CA VAL A 190 -23.74 -6.07 -25.28
C VAL A 190 -24.61 -5.62 -24.12
N SER A 191 -24.62 -6.39 -23.04
CA SER A 191 -25.33 -6.10 -21.78
C SER A 191 -24.49 -6.53 -20.58
N GLY A 192 -24.67 -5.90 -19.42
CA GLY A 192 -23.96 -6.23 -18.19
C GLY A 192 -23.34 -5.01 -17.50
N HIS A 193 -22.24 -5.21 -16.78
CA HIS A 193 -21.53 -4.13 -16.11
C HIS A 193 -20.01 -4.21 -16.28
N ALA A 194 -19.36 -3.04 -16.20
CA ALA A 194 -17.92 -2.90 -16.19
C ALA A 194 -17.50 -1.90 -15.11
N PHE A 195 -16.74 -2.34 -14.13
CA PHE A 195 -16.23 -1.49 -13.06
C PHE A 195 -14.72 -1.31 -13.21
N LEU A 196 -14.27 -0.07 -13.09
CA LEU A 196 -12.88 0.36 -13.22
C LEU A 196 -12.52 1.17 -12.00
N THR A 197 -11.30 0.98 -11.52
CA THR A 197 -10.78 1.59 -10.30
C THR A 197 -9.37 2.10 -10.57
N SER A 198 -9.04 3.29 -10.06
CA SER A 198 -7.73 3.89 -10.30
C SER A 198 -6.59 3.17 -9.58
N THR A 199 -6.89 2.29 -8.62
CA THR A 199 -5.91 1.54 -7.83
C THR A 199 -6.36 0.11 -7.56
N SER A 200 -5.42 -0.76 -7.19
CA SER A 200 -5.74 -2.00 -6.48
C SER A 200 -6.22 -1.71 -5.04
N ALA A 201 -6.73 -2.73 -4.34
CA ALA A 201 -7.35 -2.54 -3.03
C ALA A 201 -6.37 -2.07 -1.93
N ASP A 202 -5.07 -2.34 -2.11
CA ASP A 202 -4.02 -2.05 -1.12
C ASP A 202 -3.11 -0.89 -1.57
N GLU A 203 -3.52 -0.12 -2.59
CA GLU A 203 -2.77 1.00 -3.18
C GLU A 203 -3.52 2.34 -3.05
N ALA A 204 -2.75 3.43 -3.01
CA ALA A 204 -3.27 4.80 -2.93
C ALA A 204 -3.43 5.43 -4.32
N ALA A 205 -4.52 6.17 -4.52
CA ALA A 205 -4.76 6.95 -5.73
C ALA A 205 -4.01 8.29 -5.61
N GLN A 206 -3.39 8.76 -6.69
CA GLN A 206 -2.51 9.92 -6.68
C GLN A 206 -3.05 11.09 -7.53
N GLU A 207 -2.93 12.30 -6.99
CA GLU A 207 -3.16 13.57 -7.70
C GLU A 207 -1.87 14.38 -7.86
N SER A 208 -1.78 15.16 -8.94
CA SER A 208 -0.58 15.92 -9.26
C SER A 208 -0.90 17.35 -9.68
N ASP A 209 -0.20 18.28 -9.04
CA ASP A 209 -0.32 19.69 -9.37
C ASP A 209 0.23 20.05 -10.76
N GLN A 210 1.13 19.24 -11.31
CA GLN A 210 1.73 19.49 -12.63
C GLN A 210 0.73 19.24 -13.76
N VAL A 211 -0.14 18.23 -13.58
CA VAL A 211 -1.22 17.90 -14.52
C VAL A 211 -2.56 18.51 -14.09
N GLU A 212 -2.64 19.07 -12.88
CA GLU A 212 -3.85 19.64 -12.26
C GLU A 212 -5.04 18.66 -12.20
N ALA A 213 -4.71 17.39 -12.01
CA ALA A 213 -5.62 16.25 -12.11
C ALA A 213 -5.06 15.04 -11.34
N SER A 214 -5.89 14.01 -11.13
CA SER A 214 -5.38 12.67 -10.86
C SER A 214 -4.69 12.08 -12.09
N PHE A 215 -3.66 11.25 -11.87
CA PHE A 215 -2.97 10.59 -12.99
C PHE A 215 -3.92 9.69 -13.79
N PHE A 216 -4.73 8.89 -13.09
CA PHE A 216 -5.65 7.96 -13.74
C PHE A 216 -6.73 8.67 -14.56
N THR A 217 -7.41 9.67 -13.99
CA THR A 217 -8.46 10.38 -14.73
C THR A 217 -7.87 11.15 -15.91
N HIS A 218 -6.71 11.80 -15.73
CA HIS A 218 -6.02 12.51 -16.79
C HIS A 218 -5.75 11.63 -18.02
N PHE A 219 -5.17 10.44 -17.81
CA PHE A 219 -4.89 9.53 -18.92
C PHE A 219 -6.14 8.84 -19.46
N MET A 220 -7.15 8.59 -18.62
CA MET A 220 -8.46 8.11 -19.10
C MET A 220 -9.10 9.13 -20.04
N VAL A 221 -9.13 10.41 -19.67
CA VAL A 221 -9.66 11.49 -20.53
C VAL A 221 -8.85 11.63 -21.82
N SER A 222 -7.51 11.59 -21.75
CA SER A 222 -6.65 11.62 -22.93
C SER A 222 -6.90 10.43 -23.87
N GLY A 223 -7.08 9.24 -23.30
CA GLY A 223 -7.46 8.03 -24.03
C GLY A 223 -8.81 8.16 -24.73
N LEU A 224 -9.84 8.61 -24.02
CA LEU A 224 -11.19 8.87 -24.56
C LEU A 224 -11.21 9.96 -25.65
N ARG A 225 -10.23 10.88 -25.65
CA ARG A 225 -10.02 11.87 -26.71
C ARG A 225 -9.38 11.30 -27.98
N GLY A 226 -8.91 10.07 -27.96
CA GLY A 226 -8.37 9.38 -29.13
C GLY A 226 -6.94 8.89 -28.98
N ALA A 227 -6.24 9.22 -27.88
CA ALA A 227 -4.89 8.71 -27.64
C ALA A 227 -4.84 7.18 -27.49
N ALA A 228 -5.98 6.55 -27.19
CA ALA A 228 -6.13 5.12 -27.05
C ALA A 228 -6.61 4.40 -28.34
N ASP A 229 -6.90 5.11 -29.44
CA ASP A 229 -7.35 4.53 -30.71
C ASP A 229 -6.19 3.83 -31.45
N VAL A 230 -5.79 2.66 -30.95
CA VAL A 230 -4.66 1.88 -31.49
C VAL A 230 -5.01 1.25 -32.85
N ASN A 231 -6.28 0.87 -33.04
CA ASN A 231 -6.72 0.15 -34.24
C ASN A 231 -7.11 1.09 -35.41
N ARG A 232 -7.24 2.41 -35.14
CA ARG A 232 -7.53 3.50 -36.09
C ARG A 232 -8.90 3.44 -36.74
N ASP A 233 -9.87 2.81 -36.11
CA ASP A 233 -11.25 2.82 -36.56
C ASP A 233 -12.01 4.11 -36.15
N LYS A 234 -11.30 5.06 -35.51
CA LYS A 234 -11.82 6.33 -34.99
C LYS A 234 -12.82 6.15 -33.86
N ARG A 235 -12.82 4.99 -33.19
CA ARG A 235 -13.62 4.70 -32.01
C ARG A 235 -12.69 4.27 -30.89
N VAL A 236 -12.96 4.75 -29.68
CA VAL A 236 -12.21 4.30 -28.51
C VAL A 236 -13.11 3.37 -27.71
N THR A 237 -12.69 2.12 -27.60
CA THR A 237 -13.36 1.12 -26.77
C THR A 237 -12.99 1.26 -25.30
N LEU A 238 -13.82 0.68 -24.42
CA LEU A 238 -13.55 0.59 -22.99
C LEU A 238 -12.21 -0.08 -22.70
N THR A 239 -11.88 -1.14 -23.45
CA THR A 239 -10.63 -1.88 -23.32
C THR A 239 -9.44 -1.03 -23.70
N GLU A 240 -9.50 -0.31 -24.82
CA GLU A 240 -8.45 0.60 -25.27
C GLU A 240 -8.23 1.75 -24.28
N ALA A 241 -9.31 2.42 -23.88
CA ALA A 241 -9.23 3.52 -22.91
C ALA A 241 -8.61 3.07 -21.58
N TYR A 242 -9.00 1.88 -21.09
CA TYR A 242 -8.42 1.31 -19.87
C TYR A 242 -6.94 0.94 -20.04
N GLN A 243 -6.56 0.26 -21.13
CA GLN A 243 -5.17 -0.14 -21.36
C GLN A 243 -4.25 1.07 -21.46
N TYR A 244 -4.67 2.10 -22.18
CA TYR A 244 -3.94 3.37 -22.28
C TYR A 244 -3.79 4.05 -20.91
N ALA A 245 -4.91 4.20 -20.18
CA ALA A 245 -4.90 4.81 -18.86
C ALA A 245 -4.01 4.01 -17.88
N PHE A 246 -4.05 2.68 -17.92
CA PHE A 246 -3.22 1.81 -17.08
C PHE A 246 -1.73 2.01 -17.35
N GLN A 247 -1.32 1.95 -18.62
CA GLN A 247 0.09 2.06 -19.02
C GLN A 247 0.69 3.41 -18.64
N GLU A 248 0.01 4.52 -18.97
CA GLU A 248 0.53 5.86 -18.66
C GLU A 248 0.45 6.18 -17.17
N THR A 249 -0.59 5.74 -16.46
CA THR A 249 -0.68 5.90 -15.00
C THR A 249 0.49 5.19 -14.32
N LEU A 250 0.76 3.93 -14.66
CA LEU A 250 1.88 3.18 -14.11
C LEU A 250 3.22 3.83 -14.48
N ALA A 251 3.39 4.21 -15.75
CA ALA A 251 4.62 4.82 -16.23
C ALA A 251 4.95 6.14 -15.53
N ARG A 252 3.93 6.92 -15.13
CA ARG A 252 4.10 8.20 -14.43
C ARG A 252 4.20 8.08 -12.93
N THR A 253 3.59 7.06 -12.34
CA THR A 253 3.58 6.88 -10.88
C THR A 253 4.75 6.05 -10.36
N GLN A 254 5.38 5.20 -11.19
CA GLN A 254 6.52 4.36 -10.77
C GLN A 254 7.71 5.13 -10.17
N SER A 255 7.89 6.40 -10.54
CA SER A 255 8.96 7.28 -10.07
C SER A 255 8.49 8.27 -9.00
N THR A 256 7.22 8.21 -8.57
CA THR A 256 6.68 9.07 -7.52
C THR A 256 7.06 8.56 -6.14
N LEU A 257 7.07 9.46 -5.15
CA LEU A 257 7.34 9.11 -3.75
C LEU A 257 6.28 8.18 -3.14
N ALA A 258 5.07 8.14 -3.70
CA ALA A 258 3.99 7.27 -3.27
C ALA A 258 4.07 5.85 -3.90
N GLY A 259 5.01 5.63 -4.82
CA GLY A 259 5.19 4.36 -5.52
C GLY A 259 4.29 4.21 -6.76
N PRO A 260 4.41 3.09 -7.49
CA PRO A 260 3.58 2.81 -8.65
C PRO A 260 2.10 2.66 -8.29
N GLN A 261 1.22 3.09 -9.18
CA GLN A 261 -0.23 2.96 -9.08
C GLN A 261 -0.73 1.99 -10.16
N HIS A 262 -1.44 0.93 -9.77
CA HIS A 262 -2.00 -0.05 -10.69
C HIS A 262 -3.53 0.02 -10.72
N PRO A 263 -4.13 0.60 -11.78
CA PRO A 263 -5.57 0.52 -11.98
C PRO A 263 -6.07 -0.94 -12.06
N SER A 264 -7.31 -1.18 -11.63
CA SER A 264 -7.94 -2.50 -11.60
C SER A 264 -9.35 -2.46 -12.20
N TYR A 265 -9.85 -3.60 -12.68
CA TYR A 265 -11.16 -3.70 -13.33
C TYR A 265 -11.91 -4.99 -12.98
N ASP A 266 -13.23 -4.96 -13.15
CA ASP A 266 -14.15 -6.10 -13.06
C ASP A 266 -15.18 -6.01 -14.22
N PHE A 267 -15.03 -6.85 -15.25
CA PHE A 267 -15.87 -6.83 -16.45
C PHE A 267 -16.79 -8.05 -16.49
N HIS A 268 -18.09 -7.80 -16.45
CA HIS A 268 -19.14 -8.79 -16.66
C HIS A 268 -20.05 -8.30 -17.80
N LEU A 269 -19.51 -8.32 -19.01
CA LEU A 269 -20.22 -7.98 -20.24
C LEU A 269 -20.55 -9.25 -21.02
N SER A 270 -21.77 -9.34 -21.54
CA SER A 270 -22.25 -10.43 -22.40
C SER A 270 -22.73 -9.85 -23.73
N GLY A 271 -22.26 -10.39 -24.85
CA GLY A 271 -22.60 -9.93 -26.20
C GLY A 271 -21.39 -9.92 -27.13
N ALA A 272 -21.62 -9.70 -28.42
CA ALA A 272 -20.55 -9.60 -29.41
C ALA A 272 -20.05 -8.14 -29.58
N GLY A 273 -18.74 -7.95 -29.50
CA GLY A 273 -18.05 -6.68 -29.74
C GLY A 273 -17.67 -5.92 -28.46
N ASP A 274 -16.64 -5.07 -28.57
CA ASP A 274 -16.19 -4.21 -27.48
C ASP A 274 -17.14 -3.02 -27.27
N LEU A 275 -17.23 -2.55 -26.02
CA LEU A 275 -18.04 -1.37 -25.68
C LEU A 275 -17.31 -0.10 -26.14
N VAL A 276 -17.77 0.53 -27.21
CA VAL A 276 -17.26 1.84 -27.66
C VAL A 276 -17.67 2.91 -26.66
N LEU A 277 -16.73 3.63 -26.06
CA LEU A 277 -17.02 4.74 -25.15
C LEU A 277 -17.10 6.08 -25.87
N THR A 278 -16.19 6.33 -26.82
CA THR A 278 -16.18 7.58 -27.61
C THR A 278 -16.01 7.33 -29.10
N ASP A 279 -16.56 8.23 -29.91
CA ASP A 279 -16.49 8.19 -31.38
C ASP A 279 -15.86 9.48 -31.90
N LEU A 280 -14.63 9.38 -32.43
CA LEU A 280 -13.87 10.52 -32.96
C LEU A 280 -14.41 11.02 -34.31
N ARG A 281 -15.48 10.43 -34.85
CA ARG A 281 -16.17 10.92 -36.04
C ARG A 281 -17.33 11.84 -35.69
N ALA A 282 -17.79 11.79 -34.44
CA ALA A 282 -18.85 12.65 -33.92
C ALA A 282 -18.33 14.01 -33.44
N THR A 283 -17.02 14.24 -33.49
CA THR A 283 -16.39 15.44 -32.94
C THR A 283 -16.63 16.66 -33.80
N SER A 284 -16.67 17.82 -33.15
CA SER A 284 -16.64 19.12 -33.82
C SER A 284 -15.28 19.47 -34.44
N SER A 285 -14.15 18.92 -33.98
CA SER A 285 -12.84 19.15 -34.62
C SER A 285 -11.79 18.13 -34.19
N ARG A 286 -10.75 17.90 -35.00
CA ARG A 286 -9.73 16.87 -34.77
C ARG A 286 -8.32 17.37 -35.07
N LEU A 287 -7.41 17.23 -34.11
CA LEU A 287 -5.98 17.42 -34.32
C LEU A 287 -5.36 16.08 -34.71
N VAL A 288 -4.62 16.05 -35.81
CA VAL A 288 -3.98 14.84 -36.33
C VAL A 288 -2.47 14.96 -36.17
N LEU A 289 -1.86 13.98 -35.50
CA LEU A 289 -0.42 13.82 -35.39
C LEU A 289 0.05 12.85 -36.49
N PRO A 290 0.59 13.35 -37.61
CA PRO A 290 0.89 12.51 -38.77
C PRO A 290 2.07 11.57 -38.50
N GLU A 291 2.23 10.57 -39.38
CA GLU A 291 3.45 9.75 -39.47
C GLU A 291 4.69 10.67 -39.54
N GLY A 292 5.77 10.27 -38.85
CA GLY A 292 7.02 11.02 -38.69
C GLY A 292 7.07 11.95 -37.47
N VAL A 293 5.96 12.16 -36.74
CA VAL A 293 5.94 12.95 -35.51
C VAL A 293 6.02 12.03 -34.29
N GLU A 294 7.17 11.98 -33.63
CA GLU A 294 7.37 11.24 -32.38
C GLU A 294 7.51 12.17 -31.18
N GLY A 295 7.24 11.70 -29.97
CA GLY A 295 7.43 12.45 -28.73
C GLY A 295 6.15 12.64 -27.92
N ARG A 296 6.25 13.48 -26.88
CA ARG A 296 5.16 13.75 -25.94
C ARG A 296 4.51 15.09 -26.27
N LEU A 297 3.24 15.06 -26.62
CA LEU A 297 2.42 16.21 -26.94
C LEU A 297 1.60 16.65 -25.73
N PHE A 298 1.58 17.95 -25.46
CA PHE A 298 0.73 18.58 -24.46
C PHE A 298 -0.20 19.58 -25.17
N LEU A 299 -1.50 19.45 -24.93
CA LEU A 299 -2.52 20.33 -25.49
C LEU A 299 -3.18 21.13 -24.37
N ARG A 300 -3.06 22.45 -24.41
CA ARG A 300 -3.70 23.37 -23.47
C ARG A 300 -4.74 24.24 -24.16
N ASP A 301 -5.86 24.48 -23.51
CA ASP A 301 -6.89 25.42 -24.01
C ASP A 301 -6.50 26.89 -23.77
N GLU A 302 -7.38 27.82 -24.17
CA GLU A 302 -7.20 29.27 -23.97
C GLU A 302 -7.04 29.68 -22.50
N GLU A 303 -7.63 28.92 -21.58
CA GLU A 303 -7.48 29.13 -20.14
C GLU A 303 -6.20 28.48 -19.57
N GLY A 304 -5.37 27.88 -20.43
CA GLY A 304 -4.10 27.24 -20.06
C GLY A 304 -4.26 25.85 -19.43
N ARG A 305 -5.47 25.29 -19.40
CA ARG A 305 -5.75 23.98 -18.78
C ARG A 305 -5.29 22.87 -19.70
N LEU A 306 -4.64 21.84 -19.16
CA LEU A 306 -4.21 20.68 -19.93
C LEU A 306 -5.44 19.84 -20.32
N VAL A 307 -5.71 19.74 -21.63
CA VAL A 307 -6.89 19.07 -22.20
C VAL A 307 -6.60 17.64 -22.60
N ALA A 308 -5.38 17.38 -23.08
CA ALA A 308 -4.89 16.06 -23.43
C ALA A 308 -3.36 16.02 -23.39
N GLU A 309 -2.82 14.86 -23.01
CA GLU A 309 -1.40 14.54 -23.09
C GLU A 309 -1.26 13.23 -23.89
N VAL A 310 -0.39 13.23 -24.90
CA VAL A 310 -0.24 12.10 -25.81
C VAL A 310 1.23 11.75 -25.95
N ASN A 311 1.59 10.52 -25.57
CA ASN A 311 2.93 9.99 -25.75
C ASN A 311 2.97 9.13 -27.02
N LYS A 312 3.52 9.67 -28.10
CA LYS A 312 3.63 8.97 -29.39
C LYS A 312 5.02 8.38 -29.58
N ALA A 313 5.16 7.09 -29.30
CA ALA A 313 6.42 6.36 -29.34
C ALA A 313 6.67 5.59 -30.67
N GLY A 314 5.84 5.81 -31.70
CA GLY A 314 6.00 5.14 -32.99
C GLY A 314 5.37 5.90 -34.14
N ASP A 315 5.60 5.41 -35.35
CA ASP A 315 5.30 6.08 -36.62
C ASP A 315 3.82 6.00 -37.04
N GLN A 316 2.91 5.99 -36.07
CA GLN A 316 1.49 5.78 -36.30
C GLN A 316 0.72 7.09 -36.21
N GLU A 317 -0.16 7.38 -37.18
CA GLU A 317 -1.06 8.53 -37.04
C GLU A 317 -1.93 8.42 -35.78
N ILE A 318 -1.99 9.49 -34.98
CA ILE A 318 -2.90 9.59 -33.82
C ILE A 318 -3.81 10.80 -34.03
N GLY A 319 -5.12 10.61 -33.88
CA GLY A 319 -6.10 11.68 -33.93
C GLY A 319 -6.66 12.01 -32.55
N ILE A 320 -6.70 13.29 -32.20
CA ILE A 320 -7.22 13.79 -30.94
C ILE A 320 -8.46 14.66 -31.20
N GLY A 321 -9.59 14.29 -30.62
CA GLY A 321 -10.84 15.04 -30.67
C GLY A 321 -10.81 16.26 -29.74
N LEU A 322 -11.04 17.44 -30.32
CA LEU A 322 -11.02 18.74 -29.65
C LEU A 322 -12.29 19.55 -29.97
N GLU A 323 -12.60 20.51 -29.11
CA GLU A 323 -13.63 21.52 -29.41
C GLU A 323 -13.07 22.63 -30.29
N PRO A 324 -13.92 23.39 -31.03
CA PRO A 324 -13.48 24.60 -31.69
C PRO A 324 -12.96 25.61 -30.65
N GLY A 325 -11.85 26.27 -30.96
CA GLY A 325 -11.15 27.19 -30.06
C GLY A 325 -9.66 27.22 -30.32
N GLU A 326 -8.95 28.11 -29.63
CA GLU A 326 -7.48 28.18 -29.72
C GLU A 326 -6.83 27.22 -28.72
N TYR A 327 -5.80 26.51 -29.19
CA TYR A 327 -5.01 25.61 -28.35
C TYR A 327 -3.54 25.96 -28.43
N THR A 328 -2.87 25.84 -27.29
CA THR A 328 -1.42 25.83 -27.22
C THR A 328 -0.94 24.39 -27.30
N VAL A 329 -0.05 24.12 -28.25
CA VAL A 329 0.51 22.79 -28.50
C VAL A 329 2.00 22.82 -28.18
N ALA A 330 2.39 22.03 -27.19
CA ALA A 330 3.80 21.82 -26.87
C ALA A 330 4.18 20.37 -27.21
N LEU A 331 5.25 20.20 -27.99
CA LEU A 331 5.78 18.90 -28.39
C LEU A 331 7.18 18.73 -27.80
N GLN A 332 7.36 17.70 -26.99
CA GLN A 332 8.63 17.32 -26.40
C GLN A 332 9.21 16.11 -27.15
N GLN A 333 10.38 16.29 -27.76
CA GLN A 333 11.13 15.25 -28.46
C GLN A 333 12.51 15.09 -27.81
N GLY A 334 12.66 14.11 -26.92
CA GLY A 334 13.85 13.99 -26.08
C GLY A 334 13.99 15.20 -25.14
N GLU A 335 15.08 15.96 -25.31
CA GLU A 335 15.35 17.19 -24.55
C GLU A 335 14.83 18.46 -25.23
N SER A 336 14.40 18.38 -26.49
CA SER A 336 13.87 19.52 -27.25
C SER A 336 12.40 19.72 -26.93
N LEU A 337 12.02 20.96 -26.60
CA LEU A 337 10.63 21.40 -26.49
C LEU A 337 10.32 22.39 -27.61
N SER A 338 9.20 22.21 -28.29
CA SER A 338 8.71 23.16 -29.30
C SER A 338 7.25 23.49 -29.01
N GLU A 339 6.89 24.76 -29.13
CA GLU A 339 5.55 25.26 -28.79
C GLU A 339 4.96 26.06 -29.95
N GLY A 340 3.65 25.94 -30.16
CA GLY A 340 2.90 26.69 -31.16
C GLY A 340 1.44 26.83 -30.77
N ARG A 341 0.69 27.64 -31.52
CA ARG A 341 -0.75 27.80 -31.35
C ARG A 341 -1.50 27.27 -32.56
N ILE A 342 -2.62 26.60 -32.31
CA ILE A 342 -3.48 26.03 -33.33
C ILE A 342 -4.91 26.46 -33.08
N ALA A 343 -5.52 27.04 -34.12
CA ALA A 343 -6.93 27.36 -34.15
C ALA A 343 -7.73 26.16 -34.66
N MET A 344 -8.61 25.62 -33.82
CA MET A 344 -9.53 24.55 -34.21
C MET A 344 -10.87 25.18 -34.61
N LEU A 345 -11.28 24.99 -35.86
CA LEU A 345 -12.60 25.40 -36.34
C LEU A 345 -13.59 24.22 -36.30
N GLU A 346 -14.88 24.52 -36.28
CA GLU A 346 -15.91 23.50 -36.39
C GLU A 346 -15.81 22.73 -37.72
N GLY A 347 -15.88 21.40 -37.65
CA GLY A 347 -15.63 20.44 -38.73
C GLY A 347 -14.17 20.30 -39.16
N ALA A 348 -13.22 21.03 -38.56
CA ALA A 348 -11.85 21.05 -39.04
C ALA A 348 -11.04 19.82 -38.59
N GLU A 349 -10.27 19.27 -39.52
CA GLU A 349 -9.19 18.32 -39.25
C GLU A 349 -7.86 19.03 -39.51
N VAL A 350 -7.11 19.30 -38.44
CA VAL A 350 -5.86 20.06 -38.50
C VAL A 350 -4.69 19.10 -38.33
N LEU A 351 -3.76 19.11 -39.28
CA LEU A 351 -2.56 18.29 -39.23
C LEU A 351 -1.44 19.06 -38.50
N LEU A 352 -0.84 18.44 -37.48
CA LEU A 352 0.24 19.05 -36.71
C LEU A 352 1.51 19.13 -37.57
N ALA A 353 1.81 20.31 -38.09
CA ALA A 353 3.05 20.59 -38.79
C ALA A 353 4.14 21.00 -37.78
N VAL A 354 5.06 20.07 -37.45
CA VAL A 354 6.15 20.33 -36.48
C VAL A 354 7.00 21.54 -36.87
N GLY A 355 7.16 21.82 -38.17
CA GLY A 355 7.89 23.00 -38.67
C GLY A 355 7.23 24.35 -38.37
N GLU A 356 5.97 24.38 -37.96
CA GLU A 356 5.26 25.59 -37.51
C GLU A 356 5.39 25.83 -36.00
N LEU A 357 5.89 24.82 -35.25
CA LEU A 357 6.20 24.96 -33.83
C LEU A 357 7.52 25.69 -33.67
N ARG A 358 7.56 26.64 -32.73
CA ARG A 358 8.77 27.38 -32.41
C ARG A 358 9.55 26.61 -31.34
N PRO A 359 10.86 26.33 -31.56
CA PRO A 359 11.72 25.81 -30.50
C PRO A 359 11.62 26.75 -29.30
N THR A 360 11.30 26.17 -28.16
CA THR A 360 11.20 26.89 -26.89
C THR A 360 12.18 26.22 -25.95
N ASP A 361 12.97 27.01 -25.24
CA ASP A 361 13.83 26.43 -24.21
C ASP A 361 12.92 25.68 -23.23
N ALA A 362 13.19 24.38 -23.03
CA ALA A 362 12.51 23.62 -22.01
C ALA A 362 12.81 24.31 -20.67
N GLU A 363 11.87 25.13 -20.20
CA GLU A 363 12.01 25.76 -18.90
C GLU A 363 12.08 24.61 -17.90
N VAL A 364 13.13 24.59 -17.07
CA VAL A 364 13.25 23.60 -16.00
C VAL A 364 12.08 23.84 -15.06
N ALA A 365 10.97 23.17 -15.35
CA ALA A 365 9.76 23.23 -14.56
C ALA A 365 9.97 22.32 -13.35
N VAL A 366 9.71 22.92 -12.21
CA VAL A 366 10.12 22.44 -10.92
C VAL A 366 8.84 22.18 -10.12
N ALA A 367 8.69 20.98 -9.55
CA ALA A 367 7.46 20.57 -8.88
C ALA A 367 7.07 21.54 -7.75
N LYS A 368 5.78 21.69 -7.48
CA LYS A 368 5.24 22.64 -6.48
C LYS A 368 6.03 22.54 -5.16
N GLY A 369 6.56 23.66 -4.68
CA GLY A 369 7.40 23.73 -3.47
C GLY A 369 8.92 23.73 -3.72
N GLN A 370 9.34 23.81 -4.98
CA GLN A 370 10.74 23.92 -5.36
C GLN A 370 10.97 25.23 -6.15
N VAL A 371 12.14 25.86 -5.98
CA VAL A 371 12.57 27.07 -6.73
C VAL A 371 13.84 26.69 -7.50
N PRO A 372 13.90 26.86 -8.83
CA PRO A 372 15.14 26.62 -9.56
C PRO A 372 16.13 27.76 -9.29
N ILE A 373 17.36 27.41 -8.90
CA ILE A 373 18.52 28.30 -9.05
C ILE A 373 19.69 27.46 -9.61
N LEU A 374 20.26 27.88 -10.75
CA LEU A 374 21.42 27.25 -11.40
C LEU A 374 21.21 25.77 -11.81
N GLY A 375 20.00 25.37 -12.19
CA GLY A 375 19.72 24.00 -12.66
C GLY A 375 19.71 22.93 -11.57
N VAL A 376 19.72 23.30 -10.30
CA VAL A 376 19.61 22.37 -9.16
C VAL A 376 18.27 22.62 -8.45
N THR A 377 17.47 21.57 -8.32
CA THR A 377 16.15 21.58 -7.70
C THR A 377 16.26 21.45 -6.18
N VAL A 378 15.46 22.24 -5.45
CA VAL A 378 15.62 22.45 -4.01
C VAL A 378 14.27 22.29 -3.30
N PRO A 379 14.00 21.13 -2.68
CA PRO A 379 12.74 20.89 -1.96
C PRO A 379 12.61 21.69 -0.65
N GLY A 380 11.41 22.19 -0.36
CA GLY A 380 11.07 22.82 0.93
C GLY A 380 11.26 24.33 1.01
N ALA A 381 11.23 25.04 -0.12
CA ALA A 381 11.31 26.50 -0.16
C ALA A 381 10.00 27.16 0.33
N GLN A 382 10.08 27.95 1.41
CA GLN A 382 8.93 28.62 2.01
C GLN A 382 8.79 30.07 1.49
N ALA A 383 7.56 30.52 1.26
CA ALA A 383 7.27 31.90 0.86
C ALA A 383 7.74 32.90 1.93
N GLY A 384 8.40 33.99 1.51
CA GLY A 384 8.93 35.02 2.42
C GLY A 384 10.34 34.76 2.96
N PHE A 385 11.01 33.69 2.52
CA PHE A 385 12.42 33.42 2.79
C PHE A 385 13.28 33.73 1.56
N ARG A 386 14.46 34.31 1.77
CA ARG A 386 15.43 34.54 0.70
C ARG A 386 16.20 33.25 0.41
N THR A 387 16.15 32.75 -0.82
CA THR A 387 16.92 31.56 -1.21
C THR A 387 18.39 31.91 -1.44
N ILE A 388 19.29 31.16 -0.82
CA ILE A 388 20.74 31.27 -0.99
C ILE A 388 21.26 29.88 -1.43
N PRO A 389 21.60 29.69 -2.71
CA PRO A 389 22.05 28.41 -3.27
C PRO A 389 23.31 27.87 -2.58
N PHE A 390 24.30 28.75 -2.43
CA PHE A 390 25.52 28.44 -1.73
C PHE A 390 25.73 29.47 -0.63
N ALA A 391 25.80 28.98 0.61
CA ALA A 391 26.04 29.79 1.79
C ALA A 391 27.30 29.30 2.49
N ALA A 392 28.29 30.19 2.59
CA ALA A 392 29.42 30.03 3.49
C ALA A 392 29.24 30.98 4.67
N ASN A 393 29.19 30.44 5.89
CA ASN A 393 29.04 31.22 7.12
C ASN A 393 30.03 30.76 8.18
N ILE A 394 30.36 31.64 9.12
CA ILE A 394 31.13 31.26 10.32
C ILE A 394 30.16 31.06 11.48
N VAL A 395 29.38 32.11 11.76
CA VAL A 395 28.34 32.20 12.78
C VAL A 395 27.18 33.02 12.22
N PRO A 396 25.98 33.01 12.85
CA PRO A 396 24.84 33.78 12.37
C PRO A 396 25.20 35.27 12.19
N GLY A 397 24.95 35.82 11.00
CA GLY A 397 25.26 37.21 10.65
C GLY A 397 26.68 37.47 10.14
N VAL A 398 27.59 36.50 10.23
CA VAL A 398 28.95 36.60 9.70
C VAL A 398 29.09 35.59 8.55
N GLY A 399 28.76 36.05 7.34
CA GLY A 399 28.73 35.23 6.13
C GLY A 399 27.68 35.69 5.13
N MET A 400 27.19 34.76 4.34
CA MET A 400 26.18 35.00 3.30
C MET A 400 24.75 35.01 3.87
N ASN A 401 24.51 34.36 5.01
CA ASN A 401 23.21 34.34 5.67
C ASN A 401 23.01 35.60 6.55
N PRO A 402 21.83 36.25 6.48
CA PRO A 402 21.47 37.35 7.36
C PRO A 402 21.23 36.88 8.80
N VAL A 403 21.42 37.79 9.76
CA VAL A 403 21.20 37.54 11.19
C VAL A 403 19.76 37.10 11.48
N ASP A 404 18.79 37.62 10.73
CA ASP A 404 17.37 37.33 10.94
C ASP A 404 16.98 35.87 10.60
N GLY A 405 17.88 35.14 9.94
CA GLY A 405 17.71 33.75 9.54
C GLY A 405 16.50 33.51 8.62
N ARG A 406 16.00 34.53 7.90
CA ARG A 406 14.92 34.35 6.91
C ARG A 406 15.47 33.89 5.58
N VAL A 407 16.20 32.78 5.62
CA VAL A 407 16.84 32.19 4.44
C VAL A 407 16.49 30.73 4.25
N HIS A 408 16.37 30.35 2.98
CA HIS A 408 16.32 28.97 2.53
C HIS A 408 17.68 28.62 1.93
N ASN A 409 18.40 27.65 2.52
CA ASN A 409 19.70 27.23 2.00
C ASN A 409 19.59 25.91 1.25
N VAL A 410 20.36 25.81 0.15
CA VAL A 410 20.51 24.57 -0.63
C VAL A 410 21.78 23.87 -0.20
N VAL A 411 22.92 24.54 -0.36
CA VAL A 411 24.22 24.12 0.15
C VAL A 411 24.67 25.14 1.19
N ALA A 412 24.78 24.70 2.45
CA ALA A 412 25.26 25.52 3.55
C ALA A 412 26.51 24.90 4.18
N LEU A 413 27.63 25.62 4.11
CA LEU A 413 28.86 25.30 4.82
C LEU A 413 29.03 26.31 5.96
N ASN A 414 28.91 25.84 7.19
CA ASN A 414 29.02 26.69 8.38
C ASN A 414 30.22 26.29 9.22
N ALA A 415 31.20 27.19 9.41
CA ALA A 415 32.42 26.86 10.15
C ALA A 415 32.13 26.52 11.62
N LEU A 416 31.18 27.21 12.27
CA LEU A 416 30.75 26.93 13.65
C LEU A 416 29.25 26.68 13.72
N VAL A 417 28.42 27.67 13.39
CA VAL A 417 26.96 27.58 13.59
C VAL A 417 26.22 27.97 12.32
N GLY A 418 25.46 27.03 11.78
CA GLY A 418 24.45 27.25 10.75
C GLY A 418 23.13 27.67 11.38
N TYR A 419 22.60 28.81 10.94
CA TYR A 419 21.29 29.30 11.35
C TYR A 419 20.50 29.76 10.14
N GLY A 420 19.23 29.36 10.06
CA GLY A 420 18.36 29.77 8.97
C GLY A 420 16.90 29.36 9.14
N GLY A 421 16.14 29.62 8.10
CA GLY A 421 14.72 29.33 8.02
C GLY A 421 14.53 27.86 7.70
N SER A 422 14.89 27.49 6.49
CA SER A 422 14.70 26.15 5.95
C SER A 422 15.96 25.64 5.27
N LEU A 423 16.02 24.33 5.05
CA LEU A 423 17.08 23.62 4.32
C LEU A 423 16.43 22.81 3.19
N GLY A 424 17.01 22.83 2.00
CA GLY A 424 16.56 22.04 0.86
C GLY A 424 17.72 21.40 0.09
N GLY A 425 18.65 20.77 0.79
CA GLY A 425 19.85 20.19 0.19
C GLY A 425 20.83 19.70 1.24
N ILE A 426 22.09 20.17 1.17
CA ILE A 426 23.18 19.73 2.05
C ILE A 426 23.56 20.86 3.00
N GLU A 427 23.54 20.58 4.30
CA GLU A 427 24.12 21.44 5.32
C GLU A 427 25.20 20.70 6.10
N LEU A 428 26.41 21.26 6.10
CA LEU A 428 27.53 20.81 6.93
C LEU A 428 27.88 21.94 7.88
N SER A 429 27.84 21.67 9.19
CA SER A 429 28.15 22.66 10.21
C SER A 429 29.20 22.14 11.18
N GLY A 430 30.14 23.00 11.57
CA GLY A 430 31.15 22.66 12.57
C GLY A 430 30.51 22.18 13.87
N ILE A 431 29.82 23.07 14.60
CA ILE A 431 29.22 22.77 15.91
C ILE A 431 27.72 22.51 15.78
N ALA A 432 26.95 23.44 15.25
CA ALA A 432 25.50 23.30 15.26
C ALA A 432 24.87 23.74 13.93
N SER A 433 23.79 23.07 13.54
CA SER A 433 22.91 23.48 12.45
C SER A 433 21.49 23.62 12.99
N ILE A 434 20.90 24.81 12.84
CA ILE A 434 19.60 25.14 13.41
C ILE A 434 18.71 25.73 12.31
N ARG A 435 17.63 25.03 11.99
CA ARG A 435 16.60 25.44 11.04
C ARG A 435 15.28 25.62 11.79
N ARG A 436 14.65 26.79 11.66
CA ARG A 436 13.37 27.06 12.35
C ARG A 436 12.16 26.43 11.65
N GLY A 437 12.22 26.34 10.33
CA GLY A 437 11.20 25.81 9.46
C GLY A 437 11.45 24.35 9.12
N ASP A 438 11.04 23.96 7.93
CA ASP A 438 11.18 22.59 7.43
C ASP A 438 12.57 22.36 6.84
N GLY A 439 12.99 21.10 6.79
CA GLY A 439 14.25 20.70 6.18
C GLY A 439 14.09 19.49 5.26
N TRP A 440 14.76 19.53 4.12
CA TRP A 440 14.88 18.41 3.21
C TRP A 440 16.34 18.20 2.81
N GLY A 441 16.79 16.95 2.74
CA GLY A 441 18.12 16.56 2.29
C GLY A 441 19.04 16.03 3.39
N ILE A 442 20.30 16.47 3.40
CA ILE A 442 21.34 16.03 4.36
C ILE A 442 21.67 17.19 5.30
N GLN A 443 21.58 16.96 6.60
CA GLN A 443 22.04 17.90 7.61
C GLN A 443 23.01 17.19 8.55
N ALA A 444 24.26 17.64 8.58
CA ALA A 444 25.31 17.07 9.42
C ALA A 444 26.02 18.12 10.27
N SER A 445 26.31 17.78 11.53
CA SER A 445 27.12 18.63 12.41
C SER A 445 27.93 17.83 13.44
N THR A 446 28.99 18.42 14.02
CA THR A 446 29.74 17.75 15.11
C THR A 446 29.12 17.97 16.49
N GLY A 447 28.12 18.84 16.63
CA GLY A 447 27.40 19.09 17.88
C GLY A 447 25.95 18.68 17.75
N ALA A 448 25.13 19.62 17.29
CA ALA A 448 23.68 19.45 17.21
C ALA A 448 23.08 19.81 15.85
N SER A 449 22.22 18.94 15.33
CA SER A 449 21.46 19.16 14.09
C SER A 449 19.98 19.28 14.43
N ILE A 450 19.40 20.46 14.26
CA ILE A 450 18.06 20.82 14.74
C ILE A 450 17.22 21.38 13.60
N VAL A 451 16.04 20.82 13.41
CA VAL A 451 14.99 21.31 12.51
C VAL A 451 13.72 21.52 13.33
N GLY A 452 13.18 22.74 13.33
CA GLY A 452 12.09 23.15 14.21
C GLY A 452 10.72 22.60 13.82
N ARG A 453 10.58 22.09 12.59
CA ARG A 453 9.34 21.50 12.06
C ARG A 453 9.60 20.11 11.49
N ASP A 454 9.18 19.87 10.25
CA ASP A 454 9.28 18.57 9.60
C ASP A 454 10.65 18.43 8.92
N PHE A 455 11.27 17.26 9.06
CA PHE A 455 12.52 16.94 8.39
C PHE A 455 12.38 15.71 7.48
N ARG A 456 12.87 15.82 6.24
CA ARG A 456 12.83 14.73 5.26
C ARG A 456 14.25 14.46 4.72
N GLY A 457 14.83 13.32 5.05
CA GLY A 457 16.15 12.92 4.56
C GLY A 457 17.07 12.36 5.65
N LEU A 458 18.34 12.76 5.65
CA LEU A 458 19.38 12.26 6.55
C LEU A 458 19.85 13.36 7.52
N GLN A 459 19.56 13.20 8.80
CA GLN A 459 20.02 14.10 9.85
C GLN A 459 21.07 13.40 10.72
N LEU A 460 22.29 13.93 10.74
CA LEU A 460 23.41 13.38 11.49
C LEU A 460 23.99 14.44 12.44
N ALA A 461 24.32 14.01 13.65
CA ALA A 461 25.06 14.84 14.60
C ALA A 461 25.95 13.96 15.47
N VAL A 462 27.07 14.44 16.00
CA VAL A 462 27.80 13.63 16.99
C VAL A 462 27.05 13.62 18.31
N PHE A 463 26.55 14.74 18.84
CA PHE A 463 25.84 14.73 20.12
C PHE A 463 24.34 14.51 19.94
N GLY A 464 23.64 15.43 19.27
CA GLY A 464 22.18 15.42 19.27
C GLY A 464 21.56 15.77 17.94
N SER A 465 20.54 15.04 17.52
CA SER A 465 19.73 15.39 16.36
C SER A 465 18.27 15.54 16.76
N ALA A 466 17.60 16.56 16.23
CA ALA A 466 16.23 16.90 16.61
C ALA A 466 15.38 17.36 15.41
N ALA A 467 14.18 16.81 15.33
CA ALA A 467 13.08 17.27 14.49
C ALA A 467 11.91 17.69 15.38
N GLY A 468 11.43 18.93 15.26
CA GLY A 468 10.40 19.48 16.14
C GLY A 468 9.01 18.88 15.91
N ARG A 469 8.76 18.34 14.71
CA ARG A 469 7.53 17.66 14.32
C ARG A 469 7.85 16.29 13.75
N ASP A 470 7.52 16.02 12.49
CA ASP A 470 7.64 14.69 11.90
C ASP A 470 9.00 14.51 11.22
N LEU A 471 9.53 13.29 11.29
CA LEU A 471 10.75 12.87 10.61
C LEU A 471 10.38 11.87 9.52
N PHE A 472 10.85 12.07 8.29
CA PHE A 472 10.77 11.09 7.20
C PHE A 472 12.18 10.78 6.70
N GLY A 473 12.71 9.61 7.06
CA GLY A 473 14.05 9.17 6.64
C GLY A 473 14.89 8.66 7.82
N MET A 474 16.16 9.09 7.88
CA MET A 474 17.12 8.61 8.86
C MET A 474 17.61 9.74 9.77
N GLN A 475 17.61 9.49 11.07
CA GLN A 475 18.13 10.40 12.09
C GLN A 475 19.13 9.66 12.98
N GLY A 476 20.36 10.18 13.07
CA GLY A 476 21.48 9.54 13.74
C GLY A 476 22.28 10.48 14.65
N ALA A 477 22.58 10.04 15.87
CA ALA A 477 23.50 10.74 16.76
C ALA A 477 24.20 9.83 17.78
N MET A 478 25.34 10.21 18.35
CA MET A 478 25.94 9.38 19.42
C MET A 478 25.13 9.46 20.71
N PHE A 479 24.69 10.66 21.13
CA PHE A 479 23.95 10.77 22.39
C PHE A 479 22.46 10.57 22.15
N ALA A 480 21.76 11.49 21.49
CA ALA A 480 20.31 11.36 21.37
C ALA A 480 19.71 11.83 20.04
N CYS A 481 18.67 11.11 19.61
CA CYS A 481 17.80 11.48 18.50
C CYS A 481 16.41 11.79 19.05
N VAL A 482 15.86 12.95 18.70
CA VAL A 482 14.56 13.41 19.19
C VAL A 482 13.65 13.80 18.03
N THR A 483 12.42 13.29 18.05
CA THR A 483 11.34 13.68 17.14
C THR A 483 10.11 14.04 17.96
N GLY A 484 9.63 15.28 17.80
CA GLY A 484 8.46 15.79 18.53
C GLY A 484 7.13 15.20 18.07
N GLY A 485 7.06 14.72 16.83
CA GLY A 485 5.93 14.02 16.23
C GLY A 485 6.22 12.53 16.01
N THR A 486 5.90 12.06 14.81
CA THR A 486 6.12 10.68 14.39
C THR A 486 7.41 10.56 13.58
N ALA A 487 8.21 9.54 13.87
CA ALA A 487 9.36 9.18 13.07
C ALA A 487 9.00 8.07 12.06
N HIS A 488 9.02 8.39 10.77
CA HIS A 488 8.83 7.46 9.67
C HIS A 488 10.19 7.10 9.09
N GLY A 489 10.70 5.90 9.39
CA GLY A 489 12.01 5.43 8.92
C GLY A 489 12.92 4.90 10.02
N PHE A 490 14.17 5.37 10.09
CA PHE A 490 15.21 4.82 10.97
C PHE A 490 15.78 5.88 11.93
N GLN A 491 15.63 5.65 13.24
CA GLN A 491 16.31 6.44 14.27
C GLN A 491 17.39 5.60 14.95
N THR A 492 18.60 6.15 15.04
CA THR A 492 19.76 5.46 15.62
C THR A 492 20.54 6.35 16.58
N SER A 493 20.87 5.83 17.76
CA SER A 493 21.84 6.49 18.65
C SER A 493 22.59 5.54 19.57
N ALA A 494 23.70 5.99 20.17
CA ALA A 494 24.39 5.15 21.15
C ALA A 494 23.69 5.19 22.52
N PHE A 495 22.99 6.28 22.87
CA PHE A 495 22.32 6.41 24.16
C PHE A 495 20.78 6.35 24.04
N ALA A 496 20.12 7.39 23.53
CA ALA A 496 18.66 7.45 23.58
C ALA A 496 17.97 7.96 22.30
N ASN A 497 16.93 7.26 21.86
CA ASN A 497 16.01 7.75 20.82
C ASN A 497 14.63 8.04 21.40
N VAL A 498 14.04 9.15 20.98
CA VAL A 498 12.71 9.59 21.42
C VAL A 498 11.87 9.97 20.20
N ALA A 499 10.71 9.35 20.04
CA ALA A 499 9.68 9.74 19.09
C ALA A 499 8.35 9.96 19.84
N ALA A 500 8.01 11.22 20.14
CA ALA A 500 7.01 11.52 21.15
C ALA A 500 5.59 11.04 20.77
N ALA A 501 5.21 11.10 19.49
CA ALA A 501 3.92 10.58 19.02
C ALA A 501 4.02 9.10 18.64
N GLY A 502 5.07 8.70 17.92
CA GLY A 502 5.29 7.30 17.58
C GLY A 502 6.42 7.09 16.58
N ILE A 503 6.66 5.82 16.25
CA ILE A 503 7.58 5.43 15.19
C ILE A 503 6.93 4.42 14.26
N ASP A 504 7.04 4.69 12.96
CA ASP A 504 6.71 3.78 11.87
C ASP A 504 8.03 3.37 11.18
N GLY A 505 8.64 2.28 11.65
CA GLY A 505 9.95 1.84 11.18
C GLY A 505 10.83 1.23 12.27
N LEU A 506 12.12 1.60 12.28
CA LEU A 506 13.12 1.00 13.16
C LEU A 506 13.74 2.04 14.11
N GLN A 507 13.80 1.71 15.41
CA GLN A 507 14.48 2.48 16.43
C GLN A 507 15.60 1.63 17.04
N TRP A 508 16.86 2.03 16.87
CA TRP A 508 18.00 1.32 17.47
C TRP A 508 18.75 2.24 18.42
N SER A 509 18.91 1.82 19.67
CA SER A 509 19.73 2.53 20.64
C SER A 509 20.63 1.57 21.43
N GLY A 510 21.79 2.06 21.86
CA GLY A 510 22.63 1.30 22.80
C GLY A 510 22.02 1.22 24.20
N VAL A 511 21.15 2.15 24.60
CA VAL A 511 20.56 2.19 25.94
C VAL A 511 19.03 2.23 25.92
N ALA A 512 18.41 3.30 25.44
CA ALA A 512 16.97 3.51 25.59
C ALA A 512 16.25 4.00 24.32
N ASN A 513 15.14 3.34 23.99
CA ASN A 513 14.20 3.77 22.96
C ASN A 513 12.87 4.13 23.60
N TYR A 514 12.30 5.27 23.22
CA TYR A 514 10.97 5.71 23.61
C TYR A 514 10.12 6.07 22.39
N SER A 515 8.89 5.56 22.37
CA SER A 515 7.87 5.99 21.43
C SER A 515 6.48 6.15 22.06
N GLY A 516 5.66 7.05 21.52
CA GLY A 516 4.24 7.15 21.89
C GLY A 516 3.45 5.93 21.42
N ALA A 517 3.65 5.51 20.17
CA ALA A 517 3.20 4.24 19.60
C ALA A 517 4.32 3.62 18.77
N LEU A 518 4.25 2.31 18.51
CA LEU A 518 5.23 1.57 17.72
C LEU A 518 4.52 0.79 16.61
N SER A 519 4.88 1.07 15.36
CA SER A 519 4.63 0.22 14.20
C SER A 519 5.99 -0.16 13.59
N GLY A 520 6.53 -1.32 13.94
CA GLY A 520 7.86 -1.75 13.50
C GLY A 520 8.73 -2.30 14.63
N THR A 521 10.01 -1.93 14.67
CA THR A 521 11.00 -2.59 15.53
C THR A 521 11.74 -1.60 16.45
N GLN A 522 11.79 -1.89 17.75
CA GLN A 522 12.69 -1.23 18.70
C GLN A 522 13.77 -2.19 19.20
N LEU A 523 15.03 -1.79 19.11
CA LEU A 523 16.21 -2.55 19.54
C LEU A 523 17.05 -1.70 20.49
N GLY A 524 17.25 -2.15 21.72
CA GLY A 524 18.06 -1.45 22.73
C GLY A 524 17.90 -2.09 24.09
N LEU A 525 18.69 -1.68 25.10
CA LEU A 525 18.59 -2.30 26.43
C LEU A 525 17.21 -2.06 27.07
N LEU A 526 16.66 -0.86 26.88
CA LEU A 526 15.35 -0.44 27.35
C LEU A 526 14.49 0.00 26.16
N ASN A 527 13.37 -0.66 25.91
CA ASN A 527 12.42 -0.25 24.86
C ASN A 527 11.07 0.08 25.48
N ILE A 528 10.56 1.29 25.25
CA ILE A 528 9.31 1.78 25.85
C ILE A 528 8.40 2.29 24.74
N SER A 529 7.19 1.74 24.67
CA SER A 529 6.09 2.24 23.83
C SER A 529 4.84 2.37 24.70
N LYS A 530 4.31 3.59 24.86
CA LYS A 530 3.18 3.81 25.80
C LYS A 530 1.81 3.41 25.24
N GLY A 531 1.63 3.51 23.93
CA GLY A 531 0.39 3.24 23.22
C GLY A 531 0.39 1.83 22.64
N THR A 532 -0.11 1.72 21.41
CA THR A 532 -0.14 0.46 20.67
C THR A 532 1.25 0.10 20.17
N THR A 533 1.63 -1.16 20.38
CA THR A 533 2.87 -1.76 19.86
C THR A 533 2.52 -2.87 18.87
N SER A 534 2.65 -2.56 17.58
CA SER A 534 2.51 -3.49 16.47
C SER A 534 3.90 -3.76 15.86
N GLY A 535 4.53 -4.86 16.27
CA GLY A 535 5.84 -5.25 15.77
C GLY A 535 6.73 -5.86 16.85
N MET A 536 8.03 -5.58 16.83
CA MET A 536 9.01 -6.25 17.70
C MET A 536 9.72 -5.27 18.64
N GLN A 537 9.86 -5.64 19.91
CA GLN A 537 10.78 -5.01 20.84
C GLN A 537 11.83 -6.03 21.28
N ALA A 538 13.12 -5.71 21.19
CA ALA A 538 14.18 -6.58 21.68
C ALA A 538 15.19 -5.83 22.56
N GLY A 539 15.37 -6.31 23.79
CA GLY A 539 16.15 -5.62 24.81
C GLY A 539 16.25 -6.37 26.12
N LEU A 540 16.93 -5.80 27.12
CA LEU A 540 16.89 -6.37 28.48
C LEU A 540 15.52 -6.14 29.12
N PHE A 541 14.93 -4.97 28.87
CA PHE A 541 13.64 -4.57 29.38
C PHE A 541 12.77 -3.99 28.26
N ASN A 542 11.59 -4.56 28.06
CA ASN A 542 10.61 -4.05 27.11
C ASN A 542 9.32 -3.66 27.84
N TYR A 543 8.79 -2.48 27.52
CA TYR A 543 7.50 -1.99 27.99
C TYR A 543 6.59 -1.62 26.81
N GLY A 544 5.34 -2.09 26.88
CA GLY A 544 4.29 -1.77 25.92
C GLY A 544 2.97 -1.39 26.60
N GLY A 545 2.21 -0.46 26.02
CA GLY A 545 0.81 -0.23 26.42
C GLY A 545 -0.06 -1.41 26.01
N ALA A 546 -0.39 -1.47 24.71
CA ALA A 546 -1.15 -2.57 24.09
C ALA A 546 -0.29 -3.28 23.03
N VAL A 547 0.22 -4.46 23.36
CA VAL A 547 1.17 -5.20 22.52
C VAL A 547 0.44 -6.24 21.66
N LYS A 548 0.63 -6.14 20.34
CA LYS A 548 0.11 -7.10 19.33
C LYS A 548 1.20 -7.91 18.64
N GLY A 549 2.47 -7.72 19.02
CA GLY A 549 3.62 -8.35 18.39
C GLY A 549 4.53 -9.08 19.37
N VAL A 550 5.84 -9.09 19.10
CA VAL A 550 6.82 -9.88 19.87
C VAL A 550 7.62 -8.97 20.80
N GLN A 551 7.77 -9.37 22.06
CA GLN A 551 8.73 -8.76 22.98
C GLN A 551 9.78 -9.81 23.32
N LEU A 552 11.04 -9.55 23.01
CA LEU A 552 12.17 -10.41 23.35
C LEU A 552 13.03 -9.71 24.39
N GLY A 553 13.10 -10.24 25.61
CA GLY A 553 13.95 -9.65 26.63
C GLY A 553 13.97 -10.37 27.95
N LEU A 554 14.87 -9.99 28.86
CA LEU A 554 14.89 -10.60 30.19
C LEU A 554 13.58 -10.30 30.94
N ILE A 555 13.10 -9.07 30.80
CA ILE A 555 11.88 -8.57 31.41
C ILE A 555 10.99 -7.94 30.34
N ASN A 556 9.79 -8.47 30.15
CA ASN A 556 8.76 -7.89 29.30
C ASN A 556 7.57 -7.46 30.16
N VAL A 557 7.12 -6.22 30.00
CA VAL A 557 5.98 -5.65 30.71
C VAL A 557 4.99 -5.07 29.71
N ALA A 558 3.72 -5.37 29.87
CA ALA A 558 2.65 -4.83 29.06
C ALA A 558 1.37 -4.62 29.86
N ALA A 559 0.67 -3.50 29.64
CA ALA A 559 -0.65 -3.31 30.23
C ALA A 559 -1.65 -4.31 29.62
N GLU A 560 -1.59 -4.47 28.30
CA GLU A 560 -2.31 -5.49 27.53
C GLU A 560 -1.35 -6.15 26.54
N ASN A 561 -1.35 -7.49 26.44
CA ASN A 561 -0.51 -8.24 25.52
C ASN A 561 -1.31 -9.36 24.84
N ASP A 562 -1.63 -9.14 23.57
CA ASP A 562 -2.20 -10.13 22.66
C ASP A 562 -1.16 -10.86 21.82
N GLY A 563 0.10 -10.43 21.90
CA GLY A 563 1.23 -11.01 21.20
C GLY A 563 2.01 -12.02 22.04
N THR A 564 3.31 -12.10 21.77
CA THR A 564 4.20 -13.13 22.32
C THR A 564 5.34 -12.49 23.10
N PRO A 565 5.30 -12.51 24.44
CA PRO A 565 6.43 -12.13 25.27
C PRO A 565 7.36 -13.33 25.47
N ILE A 566 8.62 -13.20 25.07
CA ILE A 566 9.69 -14.18 25.26
C ILE A 566 10.69 -13.57 26.23
N GLY A 567 10.75 -14.12 27.44
CA GLY A 567 11.63 -13.61 28.48
C GLY A 567 11.72 -14.47 29.72
N ILE A 568 12.56 -14.08 30.67
CA ILE A 568 12.59 -14.77 31.97
C ILE A 568 11.36 -14.36 32.78
N ILE A 569 11.05 -13.05 32.75
CA ILE A 569 9.94 -12.45 33.46
C ILE A 569 9.04 -11.75 32.45
N ASN A 570 7.77 -12.16 32.39
CA ASN A 570 6.78 -11.53 31.51
C ASN A 570 5.55 -11.11 32.33
N PHE A 571 5.27 -9.82 32.39
CA PHE A 571 4.04 -9.32 33.00
C PHE A 571 3.12 -8.76 31.92
N ALA A 572 1.94 -9.36 31.77
CA ALA A 572 0.87 -8.82 30.94
C ALA A 572 -0.39 -8.66 31.79
N GLY A 573 -0.99 -7.46 31.80
CA GLY A 573 -2.15 -7.16 32.65
C GLY A 573 -3.38 -8.02 32.35
N ASN A 574 -3.51 -8.50 31.11
CA ASN A 574 -4.53 -9.43 30.62
C ASN A 574 -4.00 -10.86 30.38
N GLY A 575 -2.78 -11.19 30.84
CA GLY A 575 -2.10 -12.45 30.55
C GLY A 575 -2.08 -13.45 31.70
N LEU A 576 -1.22 -14.47 31.56
CA LEU A 576 -1.05 -15.56 32.51
C LEU A 576 -0.13 -15.13 33.67
N PHE A 577 -0.57 -15.43 34.89
CA PHE A 577 0.23 -15.41 36.11
C PHE A 577 -0.25 -16.57 36.99
N THR A 578 0.32 -17.75 36.75
CA THR A 578 -0.27 -19.02 37.16
C THR A 578 0.76 -19.83 37.96
N PRO A 579 0.69 -19.82 39.30
CA PRO A 579 1.44 -20.74 40.14
C PRO A 579 0.96 -22.19 39.91
N SER A 580 1.90 -23.14 39.85
CA SER A 580 1.61 -24.55 39.63
C SER A 580 2.47 -25.46 40.51
N VAL A 581 1.89 -26.59 40.91
CA VAL A 581 2.57 -27.66 41.63
C VAL A 581 2.32 -28.99 40.91
N TRP A 582 3.38 -29.77 40.67
CA TRP A 582 3.25 -31.04 39.96
C TRP A 582 4.27 -32.09 40.38
N VAL A 583 3.95 -33.33 40.02
CA VAL A 583 4.84 -34.49 40.14
C VAL A 583 5.22 -34.96 38.74
N SER A 584 6.43 -35.48 38.58
CA SER A 584 6.89 -36.06 37.31
C SER A 584 7.84 -37.23 37.54
N ASP A 585 8.21 -37.89 36.46
CA ASP A 585 9.24 -38.94 36.46
C ASP A 585 10.66 -38.40 36.69
N ILE A 586 10.86 -37.07 36.66
CA ILE A 586 12.13 -36.41 36.98
C ILE A 586 12.19 -36.01 38.45
N ALA A 587 11.12 -35.42 38.99
CA ALA A 587 11.07 -34.96 40.38
C ALA A 587 9.73 -35.26 41.03
N ILE A 588 9.80 -35.73 42.28
CA ILE A 588 8.65 -36.10 43.11
C ILE A 588 7.79 -34.87 43.41
N LEU A 589 8.40 -33.69 43.55
CA LEU A 589 7.70 -32.43 43.76
C LEU A 589 8.33 -31.32 42.94
N ASN A 590 7.50 -30.57 42.23
CA ASN A 590 7.89 -29.38 41.49
C ASN A 590 6.94 -28.23 41.82
N VAL A 591 7.49 -27.02 41.94
CA VAL A 591 6.75 -25.78 42.12
C VAL A 591 7.24 -24.79 41.07
N GLY A 592 6.31 -24.17 40.34
CA GLY A 592 6.65 -23.21 39.30
C GLY A 592 5.62 -22.10 39.14
N LEU A 593 6.02 -21.08 38.40
CA LEU A 593 5.21 -19.92 38.08
C LEU A 593 5.25 -19.68 36.57
N LYS A 594 4.08 -19.72 35.93
CA LYS A 594 3.90 -19.37 34.51
C LYS A 594 3.53 -17.90 34.39
N MET A 595 4.23 -17.19 33.51
CA MET A 595 4.07 -15.75 33.31
C MET A 595 4.13 -15.41 31.83
N GLY A 596 3.13 -14.70 31.30
CA GLY A 596 3.13 -14.36 29.88
C GLY A 596 1.82 -13.77 29.37
N SER A 597 1.62 -13.81 28.06
CA SER A 597 0.34 -13.46 27.43
C SER A 597 -0.65 -14.62 27.56
N ARG A 598 -1.86 -14.44 27.00
CA ARG A 598 -2.89 -15.49 26.99
C ARG A 598 -2.52 -16.73 26.13
N HIS A 599 -1.56 -16.61 25.22
CA HIS A 599 -1.19 -17.69 24.30
C HIS A 599 0.23 -18.22 24.49
N ALA A 600 1.10 -17.45 25.13
CA ALA A 600 2.50 -17.80 25.30
C ALA A 600 2.98 -17.38 26.68
N TYR A 601 3.78 -18.24 27.32
CA TYR A 601 4.29 -18.01 28.66
C TYR A 601 5.73 -18.49 28.79
N SER A 602 6.39 -17.90 29.78
CA SER A 602 7.61 -18.45 30.37
C SER A 602 7.28 -19.09 31.70
N ILE A 603 7.95 -20.18 32.02
CA ILE A 603 7.81 -20.87 33.29
C ILE A 603 9.15 -20.89 34.00
N LEU A 604 9.15 -20.63 35.31
CA LEU A 604 10.32 -20.76 36.17
C LEU A 604 9.94 -21.39 37.49
N GLY A 605 10.88 -22.07 38.13
CA GLY A 605 10.62 -22.73 39.40
C GLY A 605 11.71 -23.68 39.83
N GLY A 606 11.37 -24.55 40.76
CA GLY A 606 12.27 -25.56 41.28
C GLY A 606 11.57 -26.87 41.62
N GLY A 607 12.36 -27.92 41.69
CA GLY A 607 11.90 -29.27 42.00
C GLY A 607 12.81 -29.95 43.02
N TYR A 608 12.28 -31.00 43.62
CA TYR A 608 12.98 -31.83 44.59
C TYR A 608 12.77 -33.30 44.26
N HIS A 609 13.86 -34.04 44.26
CA HIS A 609 13.87 -35.49 44.11
C HIS A 609 14.62 -36.12 45.30
N ASN A 610 14.04 -37.20 45.83
CA ASN A 610 14.66 -38.03 46.87
C ASN A 610 14.58 -39.49 46.41
N SER A 611 15.73 -40.11 46.19
CA SER A 611 15.84 -41.54 45.92
C SER A 611 15.91 -42.26 47.28
N GLU A 612 14.82 -42.89 47.71
CA GLU A 612 14.79 -43.75 48.91
C GLU A 612 14.76 -45.24 48.59
N ASP A 613 14.58 -45.64 47.33
CA ASP A 613 14.49 -47.05 46.94
C ASP A 613 15.68 -47.44 46.05
N MET A 614 16.78 -47.86 46.66
CA MET A 614 17.72 -48.78 46.01
C MET A 614 18.26 -49.76 47.05
N GLU A 615 17.40 -50.70 47.44
CA GLU A 615 17.84 -51.89 48.17
C GLU A 615 18.64 -52.80 47.22
N SER A 616 19.88 -53.08 47.61
CA SER A 616 20.90 -53.89 46.92
C SER A 616 21.79 -53.14 45.92
N VAL A 617 22.92 -52.65 46.41
CA VAL A 617 24.30 -52.98 45.99
C VAL A 617 25.21 -52.09 46.84
N SER A 618 26.19 -52.70 47.51
CA SER A 618 27.16 -52.00 48.36
C SER A 618 27.92 -50.93 47.55
N ASP A 619 28.03 -49.74 48.12
CA ASP A 619 28.65 -48.53 47.58
C ASP A 619 27.83 -47.79 46.50
N LYS A 620 27.00 -46.84 46.93
CA LYS A 620 26.84 -45.50 46.30
C LYS A 620 25.97 -44.57 47.15
N ALA A 621 26.33 -43.29 47.12
CA ALA A 621 25.76 -42.21 47.91
C ALA A 621 24.26 -41.98 47.62
N HIS A 622 23.50 -41.62 48.67
CA HIS A 622 22.14 -41.11 48.55
C HIS A 622 22.15 -39.83 47.69
N ALA A 623 21.71 -39.92 46.44
CA ALA A 623 21.67 -38.76 45.55
C ALA A 623 20.39 -37.94 45.81
N ARG A 624 20.45 -37.02 46.77
CA ARG A 624 19.45 -35.94 46.91
C ARG A 624 19.82 -34.82 45.95
N TYR A 625 18.91 -34.48 45.05
CA TYR A 625 19.11 -33.34 44.14
C TYR A 625 17.92 -32.40 44.12
N GLY A 626 18.24 -31.11 44.14
CA GLY A 626 17.31 -30.04 43.80
C GLY A 626 17.36 -29.77 42.30
N LEU A 627 16.29 -29.18 41.78
CA LEU A 627 16.21 -28.73 40.39
C LEU A 627 15.87 -27.25 40.38
N VAL A 628 16.46 -26.51 39.46
CA VAL A 628 15.95 -25.20 39.03
C VAL A 628 15.66 -25.27 37.55
N PHE A 629 14.55 -24.68 37.12
CA PHE A 629 14.16 -24.75 35.71
C PHE A 629 13.65 -23.43 35.17
N TRP A 630 13.82 -23.29 33.86
CA TRP A 630 13.21 -22.26 33.05
C TRP A 630 12.71 -22.86 31.74
N GLY A 631 11.64 -22.32 31.18
CA GLY A 631 11.11 -22.79 29.91
C GLY A 631 10.15 -21.84 29.26
N LEU A 632 9.72 -22.22 28.07
CA LEU A 632 8.80 -21.49 27.22
C LEU A 632 7.68 -22.42 26.77
N GLY A 633 6.44 -21.93 26.79
CA GLY A 633 5.27 -22.72 26.45
C GLY A 633 4.19 -21.93 25.75
N GLY A 634 3.37 -22.65 24.98
CA GLY A 634 2.13 -22.18 24.42
C GLY A 634 0.94 -22.63 25.27
N HIS A 635 -0.09 -21.78 25.35
CA HIS A 635 -1.37 -22.07 26.01
C HIS A 635 -2.51 -21.93 25.01
N PHE A 636 -3.37 -22.95 24.94
CA PHE A 636 -4.46 -23.04 23.98
C PHE A 636 -5.76 -23.39 24.71
N ASP A 637 -6.70 -22.46 24.76
CA ASP A 637 -8.06 -22.71 25.25
C ASP A 637 -8.85 -23.52 24.21
N LEU A 638 -9.15 -24.79 24.52
CA LEU A 638 -9.98 -25.66 23.68
C LEU A 638 -11.47 -25.42 23.93
N SER A 639 -11.84 -25.10 25.17
CA SER A 639 -13.19 -24.72 25.59
C SER A 639 -13.13 -23.91 26.89
N ARG A 640 -14.28 -23.51 27.45
CA ARG A 640 -14.32 -22.85 28.77
C ARG A 640 -13.71 -23.69 29.90
N ARG A 641 -13.74 -25.03 29.77
CA ARG A 641 -13.25 -25.97 30.80
C ARG A 641 -11.94 -26.64 30.45
N TRP A 642 -11.62 -26.78 29.16
CA TRP A 642 -10.47 -27.56 28.71
C TRP A 642 -9.44 -26.67 28.03
N TRP A 643 -8.17 -26.90 28.34
CA TRP A 643 -7.05 -26.24 27.70
C TRP A 643 -5.94 -27.26 27.39
N LEU A 644 -5.09 -26.90 26.44
CA LEU A 644 -3.90 -27.63 26.03
C LEU A 644 -2.69 -26.72 26.20
N GLU A 645 -1.61 -27.26 26.73
CA GLU A 645 -0.32 -26.59 26.80
C GLU A 645 0.77 -27.46 26.21
N VAL A 646 1.71 -26.82 25.50
CA VAL A 646 2.92 -27.45 25.01
C VAL A 646 4.09 -26.57 25.41
N ASP A 647 5.04 -27.13 26.14
CA ASP A 647 6.15 -26.36 26.68
C ASP A 647 7.48 -27.13 26.66
N GLY A 648 8.57 -26.37 26.48
CA GLY A 648 9.94 -26.83 26.57
C GLY A 648 10.56 -26.29 27.86
N LEU A 649 11.15 -27.18 28.66
CA LEU A 649 11.83 -26.87 29.91
C LEU A 649 13.31 -27.23 29.81
N TYR A 650 14.14 -26.37 30.38
CA TYR A 650 15.51 -26.69 30.75
C TYR A 650 15.59 -26.77 32.27
N GLN A 651 16.13 -27.88 32.79
CA GLN A 651 16.24 -28.17 34.21
C GLN A 651 17.70 -28.42 34.55
N GLN A 652 18.27 -27.60 35.45
CA GLN A 652 19.61 -27.81 35.98
C GLN A 652 19.51 -28.67 37.24
N LEU A 653 20.33 -29.72 37.32
CA LEU A 653 20.44 -30.56 38.50
C LEU A 653 21.44 -29.96 39.50
N LEU A 654 21.06 -29.95 40.77
CA LEU A 654 21.83 -29.43 41.89
C LEU A 654 21.98 -30.55 42.93
N ALA A 655 23.08 -31.30 42.85
CA ALA A 655 23.40 -32.35 43.81
C ALA A 655 23.80 -31.77 45.17
N SER A 656 23.33 -32.37 46.26
CA SER A 656 23.57 -31.88 47.62
C SER A 656 25.02 -32.04 48.13
N ASP A 657 25.81 -32.89 47.50
CA ASP A 657 27.12 -33.37 47.95
C ASP A 657 28.30 -32.90 47.10
N ARG A 658 28.05 -32.14 46.02
CA ARG A 658 29.10 -31.61 45.12
C ARG A 658 28.92 -30.10 44.86
N PRO A 659 30.02 -29.34 44.65
CA PRO A 659 29.92 -27.97 44.14
C PRO A 659 29.22 -27.97 42.78
N ILE A 660 28.60 -26.85 42.41
CA ILE A 660 27.86 -26.68 41.14
C ILE A 660 28.82 -26.93 39.96
N GLU A 661 28.91 -28.17 39.49
CA GLU A 661 29.59 -28.52 38.25
C GLU A 661 28.59 -28.32 37.10
N ALA A 662 29.00 -27.55 36.09
CA ALA A 662 28.12 -26.97 35.07
C ALA A 662 27.53 -27.98 34.03
N ALA A 663 27.56 -29.29 34.32
CA ALA A 663 27.39 -30.31 33.29
C ALA A 663 26.17 -31.24 33.49
N ASP A 664 25.39 -31.15 34.57
CA ASP A 664 24.23 -32.05 34.78
C ASP A 664 22.89 -31.33 34.52
N GLY A 665 22.14 -31.76 33.50
CA GLY A 665 20.88 -31.12 33.14
C GLY A 665 19.93 -32.01 32.35
N VAL A 666 18.66 -31.59 32.29
CA VAL A 666 17.60 -32.24 31.53
C VAL A 666 16.86 -31.19 30.71
N ALA A 667 16.71 -31.44 29.41
CA ALA A 667 15.79 -30.72 28.55
C ALA A 667 14.53 -31.57 28.35
N SER A 668 13.37 -31.00 28.63
CA SER A 668 12.08 -31.69 28.54
C SER A 668 11.13 -30.98 27.59
N VAL A 669 10.41 -31.73 26.77
CA VAL A 669 9.22 -31.24 26.06
C VAL A 669 7.99 -31.89 26.70
N ARG A 670 6.99 -31.08 27.04
CA ARG A 670 5.75 -31.53 27.68
C ARG A 670 4.55 -31.15 26.83
N ALA A 671 3.57 -32.04 26.77
CA ALA A 671 2.26 -31.75 26.19
C ALA A 671 1.20 -32.10 27.23
N SER A 672 0.54 -31.09 27.79
CA SER A 672 -0.39 -31.26 28.92
C SER A 672 -1.81 -30.87 28.53
N ILE A 673 -2.77 -31.73 28.87
CA ILE A 673 -4.19 -31.39 28.81
C ILE A 673 -4.70 -31.08 30.21
N GLY A 674 -5.43 -29.98 30.34
CA GLY A 674 -5.93 -29.51 31.63
C GLY A 674 -7.44 -29.28 31.66
N LEU A 675 -8.00 -29.45 32.86
CA LEU A 675 -9.41 -29.28 33.18
C LEU A 675 -9.58 -28.24 34.29
N ARG A 676 -10.30 -27.15 33.98
CA ARG A 676 -10.79 -26.16 34.95
C ARG A 676 -11.98 -26.74 35.70
N LEU A 677 -11.73 -27.28 36.89
CA LEU A 677 -12.76 -27.86 37.76
C LEU A 677 -13.47 -26.79 38.61
N PHE A 678 -12.73 -25.75 39.02
CA PHE A 678 -13.23 -24.60 39.76
C PHE A 678 -12.79 -23.30 39.05
N ASP A 679 -13.41 -22.17 39.39
CA ASP A 679 -13.10 -20.87 38.75
C ASP A 679 -11.66 -20.38 38.96
N VAL A 680 -10.91 -21.01 39.88
CA VAL A 680 -9.58 -20.58 40.32
C VAL A 680 -8.55 -21.72 40.27
N VAL A 681 -8.97 -22.98 40.04
CA VAL A 681 -8.07 -24.15 40.11
C VAL A 681 -8.31 -25.09 38.94
N SER A 682 -7.20 -25.47 38.29
CA SER A 682 -7.15 -26.46 37.22
C SER A 682 -6.25 -27.63 37.60
N PHE A 683 -6.60 -28.82 37.10
CA PHE A 683 -5.75 -30.00 37.15
C PHE A 683 -5.30 -30.38 35.74
N TYR A 684 -4.11 -30.92 35.59
CA TYR A 684 -3.56 -31.30 34.29
C TYR A 684 -2.73 -32.57 34.36
N VAL A 685 -2.67 -33.24 33.21
CA VAL A 685 -1.89 -34.45 32.98
C VAL A 685 -1.29 -34.44 31.58
N GLY A 686 -0.15 -35.08 31.36
CA GLY A 686 0.45 -35.11 30.04
C GLY A 686 1.71 -35.95 29.91
N PRO A 687 2.03 -36.47 28.71
CA PRO A 687 3.32 -37.06 28.43
C PRO A 687 4.45 -36.03 28.42
N THR A 688 5.66 -36.50 28.69
CA THR A 688 6.91 -35.73 28.56
C THR A 688 7.93 -36.49 27.71
N LEU A 689 8.83 -35.77 27.06
CA LEU A 689 10.02 -36.30 26.40
C LEU A 689 11.23 -35.62 27.01
N ASN A 690 12.12 -36.41 27.61
CA ASN A 690 13.22 -35.92 28.44
C ASN A 690 14.55 -36.34 27.81
N LEU A 691 15.46 -35.37 27.63
CA LEU A 691 16.83 -35.57 27.19
C LEU A 691 17.75 -35.11 28.32
N GLY A 692 18.41 -36.04 29.00
CA GLY A 692 19.33 -35.75 30.09
C GLY A 692 20.79 -35.90 29.67
N TRP A 693 21.67 -35.16 30.35
CA TRP A 693 23.12 -35.32 30.23
C TRP A 693 23.80 -35.13 31.60
N SER A 694 24.81 -35.96 31.89
CA SER A 694 25.61 -35.84 33.13
C SER A 694 27.06 -36.28 32.96
N SER A 695 27.97 -35.62 33.68
CA SER A 695 29.40 -35.98 33.76
C SER A 695 29.72 -37.03 34.84
N ALA A 696 28.78 -37.33 35.74
CA ALA A 696 29.03 -38.15 36.92
C ALA A 696 28.67 -39.63 36.74
N ARG A 697 28.21 -40.07 35.56
CA ARG A 697 27.56 -41.38 35.35
C ARG A 697 26.50 -41.66 36.44
N GLN A 698 25.80 -40.61 36.89
CA GLN A 698 24.66 -40.79 37.77
C GLN A 698 23.50 -41.30 36.94
N ASP A 699 22.99 -42.48 37.31
CA ASP A 699 21.63 -42.85 36.96
C ASP A 699 20.72 -41.83 37.63
N PHE A 700 19.98 -41.07 36.83
CA PHE A 700 19.05 -40.05 37.31
C PHE A 700 17.79 -40.66 37.97
N GLY A 701 17.91 -41.87 38.53
CA GLY A 701 16.83 -42.63 39.18
C GLY A 701 15.90 -43.37 38.21
N ILE A 702 16.41 -43.93 37.10
CA ILE A 702 15.53 -44.51 36.07
C ILE A 702 16.15 -45.76 35.39
N ASP A 703 15.58 -46.92 35.66
CA ASP A 703 16.01 -48.24 35.14
C ASP A 703 15.78 -48.47 33.61
N GLU A 704 14.93 -47.67 32.94
CA GLU A 704 14.57 -47.89 31.53
C GLU A 704 14.69 -46.63 30.68
N SER A 705 15.71 -46.61 29.80
CA SER A 705 15.97 -45.56 28.81
C SER A 705 15.92 -46.15 27.40
N PHE A 706 15.32 -45.43 26.45
CA PHE A 706 15.16 -45.92 25.06
C PHE A 706 16.47 -45.87 24.29
N TRP A 707 17.33 -44.92 24.65
CA TRP A 707 18.61 -44.67 24.00
C TRP A 707 19.56 -44.01 24.98
N ASN A 708 20.79 -44.55 25.08
CA ASN A 708 21.88 -43.98 25.86
C ASN A 708 23.16 -44.01 25.03
N GLU A 709 23.97 -42.97 25.15
CA GLU A 709 25.32 -42.91 24.57
C GLU A 709 26.30 -42.34 25.59
N VAL A 710 27.52 -42.87 25.60
CA VAL A 710 28.63 -42.37 26.41
C VAL A 710 29.64 -41.76 25.46
N ASN A 711 29.85 -40.45 25.54
CA ASN A 711 30.84 -39.73 24.73
C ASN A 711 31.88 -39.08 25.65
N GLY A 712 33.03 -39.74 25.82
CA GLY A 712 34.02 -39.35 26.83
C GLY A 712 33.49 -39.54 28.24
N ASP A 713 33.53 -38.48 29.05
CA ASP A 713 33.03 -38.47 30.44
C ASP A 713 31.54 -38.07 30.56
N VAL A 714 30.86 -37.78 29.44
CA VAL A 714 29.44 -37.35 29.44
C VAL A 714 28.52 -38.50 29.04
N PHE A 715 27.55 -38.79 29.89
CA PHE A 715 26.44 -39.71 29.66
C PHE A 715 25.22 -38.93 29.15
N VAL A 716 24.63 -39.34 28.04
CA VAL A 716 23.40 -38.74 27.48
C VAL A 716 22.31 -39.80 27.41
N ASN A 717 21.10 -39.48 27.86
CA ASN A 717 19.94 -40.38 27.84
C ASN A 717 18.67 -39.72 27.28
N PHE A 718 17.87 -40.49 26.56
CA PHE A 718 16.55 -40.08 26.09
C PHE A 718 15.44 -40.97 26.67
N LYS A 719 14.38 -40.34 27.20
CA LYS A 719 13.31 -41.05 27.89
C LYS A 719 11.94 -40.37 27.76
N PRO A 720 10.86 -41.10 27.44
CA PRO A 720 9.50 -40.62 27.64
C PRO A 720 9.08 -40.70 29.12
N GLY A 721 8.25 -39.77 29.54
CA GLY A 721 7.78 -39.66 30.91
C GLY A 721 6.35 -39.14 31.00
N PHE A 722 5.95 -38.75 32.20
CA PHE A 722 4.60 -38.26 32.47
C PHE A 722 4.62 -37.20 33.56
N VAL A 723 3.68 -36.26 33.46
CA VAL A 723 3.45 -35.21 34.46
C VAL A 723 1.98 -35.21 34.89
N ALA A 724 1.75 -34.97 36.18
CA ALA A 724 0.43 -34.67 36.73
C ALA A 724 0.54 -33.52 37.74
N GLY A 725 -0.36 -32.54 37.66
CA GLY A 725 -0.28 -31.37 38.53
C GLY A 725 -1.57 -30.58 38.65
N MET A 726 -1.47 -29.52 39.45
CA MET A 726 -2.51 -28.52 39.63
C MET A 726 -1.94 -27.12 39.43
N GLN A 727 -2.78 -26.18 39.00
CA GLN A 727 -2.40 -24.78 38.83
C GLN A 727 -3.53 -23.83 39.23
N VAL A 728 -3.15 -22.63 39.67
CA VAL A 728 -4.08 -21.58 40.07
C VAL A 728 -4.32 -20.64 38.89
N GLU A 729 -5.57 -20.54 38.43
CA GLU A 729 -5.97 -19.74 37.27
C GLU A 729 -6.17 -18.25 37.65
N PRO A 730 -5.86 -17.31 36.73
CA PRO A 730 -6.25 -15.92 36.91
C PRO A 730 -7.78 -15.75 36.84
N PRO A 731 -8.37 -14.77 37.54
CA PRO A 731 -9.81 -14.52 37.48
C PRO A 731 -10.30 -14.24 36.06
N LEU A 732 -11.32 -14.97 35.59
CA LEU A 732 -11.89 -14.93 34.23
C LEU A 732 -12.23 -13.53 33.69
N GLY A 733 -12.46 -12.53 34.56
CA GLY A 733 -12.79 -11.16 34.18
C GLY A 733 -11.65 -10.34 33.56
N LYS A 734 -10.38 -10.75 33.75
CA LYS A 734 -9.22 -10.03 33.18
C LYS A 734 -8.83 -10.49 31.77
N MET A 735 -9.20 -11.70 31.37
CA MET A 735 -8.83 -12.30 30.06
C MET A 735 -9.87 -12.09 28.96
N ASN A 736 -11.07 -11.56 29.27
CA ASN A 736 -12.24 -11.55 28.38
C ASN A 736 -12.69 -10.18 27.87
N ARG A 737 -11.83 -9.15 27.85
CA ARG A 737 -12.17 -7.90 27.14
C ARG A 737 -11.93 -8.10 25.64
N ARG A 738 -12.97 -8.52 24.93
CA ARG A 738 -13.09 -8.39 23.47
C ARG A 738 -13.63 -7.02 23.10
#